data_AF-A0A3M1YAF8-F1
#
_entry.id   AF-A0A3M1YAF8-F1
#
_cell.length_a   1.000
_cell.length_b   1.000
_cell.length_c   1.000
_cell.angle_alpha   90.00
_cell.angle_beta   90.00
_cell.angle_gamma   90.00
#
_symmetry.space_group_name_H-M   'P 1'
#
loop_
_entity.id
_entity.type
_entity.pdbx_description
1 polymer ?
#
loop_
_entity_poly.entity_id
_entity_poly.type
_entity_poly.pdbx_seq_one_letter_code
_entity_poly.pdbx_strand_id
1 'polypeptide(L)'
;MLATAQAPDSLRQAGWYPWHSIAPEDPGLLGMNSWLEAPAGKYGRVERRGETLFYGGRPLRLWGLNNTFADCAPPPELAKRRAAFYAKYGVNSVRLHKYGDGAGWSGILNGDSFAEFDSAGLDRMDFFVAQLKARGIFVKLSPSFGPPTLMPKDTLTVPFLTEFGDWAERDGAIRVPHSAIFFSPEIQEVHIQQMLNLLSHRNPYTGLTYAEDPAIWDLEIVNEQSILFYTSSHGLERSPTLRRQVGRRFSDWLQEKYGSQRGLERAWGQEALGSFELAPHESLRDGTVLPLGNPYFWNTKNLEGPEAYRKQRHLDVLAFLTMLQLEFYERYVAAVRAAGYEGEISASNWQAGSSLSHFANLWTDAQVGTIDRHNYFGGSRKNRETGERVVHNGSMLARAGSGMLSSGMQQVAGLPFMLSEWIHVWPNEYGVEGPALIGAYGLGLQGWDVSYLFQNRDDGGFSPVLGSHNWDVTAPQVMGVFPAVARQVLRGDVAEAQERAQLKVHAASLFAGEGFDFEDQVEQGYDDKVLQTDKVNPAALAAARVEVVYTDAPAATAAFDLDAYREGAAIRASTGQLRWVEADNGEHQGGFFTLNSPGTQALVGFAQGQTARGSYADIRLDSEYGAVYLSALAPDATLGDDKAWLITAIGRARNTGMRYNAAEDRLLDPGAGPVLMEPVRFQLSLTRPGRCTVQPLDHDGRPQGPVIYPVDGKVTLDTGVRETPYFWVRWE
;
A
#
# COMPACT_ATOMS: atom_id res chain seq x y z
N MET A 1 29.76 42.45 -1.26
CA MET A 1 28.47 42.86 -0.68
C MET A 1 27.65 43.57 -1.75
N LEU A 2 26.57 42.95 -2.18
CA LEU A 2 25.34 43.58 -2.61
C LEU A 2 24.29 42.49 -2.41
N ALA A 3 23.72 42.46 -1.20
CA ALA A 3 22.60 41.60 -0.90
C ALA A 3 21.41 42.11 -1.72
N THR A 4 21.08 41.41 -2.80
CA THR A 4 19.79 41.58 -3.44
C THR A 4 18.73 41.16 -2.43
N ALA A 5 17.98 42.14 -1.93
CA ALA A 5 16.80 41.86 -1.13
C ALA A 5 15.85 41.01 -2.00
N GLN A 6 15.76 39.71 -1.69
CA GLN A 6 14.74 38.85 -2.27
C GLN A 6 13.38 39.44 -1.88
N ALA A 7 12.49 39.61 -2.87
CA ALA A 7 11.10 39.93 -2.60
C ALA A 7 10.52 38.91 -1.60
N PRO A 8 9.65 39.33 -0.66
CA PRO A 8 9.11 38.41 0.33
C PRO A 8 8.33 37.29 -0.37
N ASP A 9 8.51 36.05 0.08
CA ASP A 9 7.83 34.87 -0.46
C ASP A 9 6.30 35.08 -0.50
N SER A 10 5.69 34.89 -1.67
CA SER A 10 4.24 35.05 -1.89
C SER A 10 3.40 34.15 -0.97
N LEU A 11 3.90 32.97 -0.59
CA LEU A 11 3.20 32.06 0.34
C LEU A 11 3.18 32.63 1.77
N ARG A 12 4.30 33.21 2.22
CA ARG A 12 4.37 33.91 3.50
C ARG A 12 3.46 35.13 3.53
N GLN A 13 3.37 35.86 2.42
CA GLN A 13 2.39 36.95 2.27
C GLN A 13 0.94 36.44 2.30
N ALA A 14 0.69 35.22 1.83
CA ALA A 14 -0.59 34.52 1.93
C ALA A 14 -0.85 33.85 3.29
N GLY A 15 0.01 34.09 4.29
CA GLY A 15 -0.17 33.60 5.67
C GLY A 15 0.32 32.17 5.92
N TRP A 16 1.01 31.53 4.98
CA TRP A 16 1.59 30.20 5.19
C TRP A 16 2.69 30.26 6.27
N TYR A 17 2.74 29.24 7.11
CA TYR A 17 3.63 29.18 8.27
C TYR A 17 4.63 28.03 8.14
N PRO A 18 5.84 28.15 8.69
CA PRO A 18 6.89 27.16 8.51
C PRO A 18 6.71 25.95 9.42
N TRP A 19 7.04 24.76 8.93
CA TRP A 19 7.12 23.57 9.77
C TRP A 19 8.41 23.55 10.58
N HIS A 20 8.30 23.65 11.91
CA HIS A 20 9.41 23.55 12.86
C HIS A 20 9.21 22.45 13.90
N SER A 21 9.73 21.25 13.63
CA SER A 21 9.89 20.18 14.63
C SER A 21 11.34 20.17 15.11
N ILE A 22 11.56 20.30 16.42
CA ILE A 22 12.88 20.48 17.05
C ILE A 22 13.28 19.23 17.83
N ALA A 23 12.29 18.52 18.37
CA ALA A 23 12.46 17.31 19.16
C ALA A 23 11.49 16.22 18.66
N PRO A 24 11.73 15.68 17.45
CA PRO A 24 10.83 14.72 16.82
C PRO A 24 10.66 13.43 17.63
N GLU A 25 11.58 13.11 18.53
CA GLU A 25 11.53 11.92 19.40
C GLU A 25 10.83 12.14 20.75
N ASP A 26 10.67 13.40 21.20
CA ASP A 26 10.00 13.70 22.48
C ASP A 26 8.51 13.39 22.34
N PRO A 27 7.91 12.54 23.18
CA PRO A 27 6.50 12.18 23.05
C PRO A 27 5.56 13.40 22.96
N GLY A 28 5.72 14.44 23.79
CA GLY A 28 4.74 15.53 23.91
C GLY A 28 3.29 15.01 24.11
N LEU A 29 2.27 15.82 23.77
CA LEU A 29 0.87 15.37 23.76
C LEU A 29 0.48 14.58 22.50
N LEU A 30 1.25 14.69 21.42
CA LEU A 30 1.00 13.93 20.19
C LEU A 30 1.35 12.45 20.38
N GLY A 31 2.31 12.17 21.26
CA GLY A 31 2.95 10.87 21.46
C GLY A 31 1.99 9.72 21.67
N MET A 32 2.32 8.62 20.99
CA MET A 32 1.57 7.36 21.03
C MET A 32 2.39 6.19 21.57
N ASN A 33 3.56 6.44 22.15
CA ASN A 33 4.42 5.39 22.68
C ASN A 33 3.70 4.49 23.72
N SER A 34 2.81 5.06 24.54
CA SER A 34 2.01 4.33 25.53
C SER A 34 0.83 3.55 24.94
N TRP A 35 0.50 3.78 23.67
CA TRP A 35 -0.54 3.04 22.94
C TRP A 35 -0.01 1.71 22.38
N LEU A 36 1.31 1.58 22.27
CA LEU A 36 1.96 0.40 21.69
C LEU A 36 2.34 -0.57 22.82
N GLU A 37 1.86 -1.80 22.73
CA GLU A 37 2.22 -2.88 23.66
C GLU A 37 3.68 -3.31 23.40
N ALA A 38 4.59 -2.83 24.24
CA ALA A 38 6.01 -3.14 24.14
C ALA A 38 6.43 -4.29 25.09
N PRO A 39 7.37 -5.17 24.66
CA PRO A 39 7.88 -5.28 23.30
C PRO A 39 6.86 -5.88 22.33
N ALA A 40 7.05 -5.67 21.02
CA ALA A 40 6.28 -6.36 19.99
C ALA A 40 6.44 -7.88 20.15
N GLY A 41 5.34 -8.61 20.04
CA GLY A 41 5.32 -10.05 20.25
C GLY A 41 5.32 -10.50 21.73
N LYS A 42 5.16 -9.59 22.70
CA LYS A 42 5.00 -9.88 24.14
C LYS A 42 3.94 -10.97 24.43
N TYR A 43 2.86 -11.02 23.65
CA TYR A 43 1.79 -12.01 23.80
C TYR A 43 1.87 -13.17 22.79
N GLY A 44 3.04 -13.40 22.19
CA GLY A 44 3.21 -14.32 21.07
C GLY A 44 3.10 -13.61 19.72
N ARG A 45 3.07 -14.37 18.64
CA ARG A 45 3.00 -13.84 17.27
C ARG A 45 1.59 -13.32 16.96
N VAL A 46 1.47 -12.49 15.93
CA VAL A 46 0.18 -12.15 15.33
C VAL A 46 -0.44 -13.42 14.73
N GLU A 47 -1.73 -13.62 14.98
CA GLU A 47 -2.50 -14.78 14.53
C GLU A 47 -3.61 -14.34 13.58
N ARG A 48 -3.79 -15.01 12.46
CA ARG A 48 -4.99 -14.87 11.62
C ARG A 48 -6.11 -15.78 12.12
N ARG A 49 -7.32 -15.21 12.25
CA ARG A 49 -8.54 -15.96 12.54
C ARG A 49 -9.62 -15.53 11.55
N GLY A 50 -9.81 -16.35 10.51
CA GLY A 50 -10.62 -15.96 9.37
C GLY A 50 -10.02 -14.73 8.66
N GLU A 51 -10.83 -13.69 8.52
CA GLU A 51 -10.48 -12.44 7.84
C GLU A 51 -9.83 -11.39 8.73
N THR A 52 -9.51 -11.71 9.99
CA THR A 52 -9.01 -10.72 10.95
C THR A 52 -7.70 -11.16 11.57
N LEU A 53 -6.76 -10.21 11.72
CA LEU A 53 -5.53 -10.40 12.49
C LEU A 53 -5.78 -10.14 13.98
N PHE A 54 -5.18 -10.96 14.84
CA PHE A 54 -5.28 -10.89 16.29
C PHE A 54 -3.90 -10.83 16.95
N TYR A 55 -3.81 -10.14 18.09
CA TYR A 55 -2.64 -10.14 18.97
C TYR A 55 -3.07 -10.11 20.44
N GLY A 56 -2.60 -11.08 21.23
CA GLY A 56 -3.01 -11.22 22.63
C GLY A 56 -4.52 -11.38 22.81
N GLY A 57 -5.20 -12.01 21.84
CA GLY A 57 -6.65 -12.23 21.85
C GLY A 57 -7.50 -11.02 21.44
N ARG A 58 -6.91 -9.89 21.06
CA ARG A 58 -7.62 -8.70 20.55
C ARG A 58 -7.41 -8.54 19.05
N PRO A 59 -8.41 -8.05 18.29
CA PRO A 59 -8.21 -7.65 16.90
C PRO A 59 -7.05 -6.64 16.78
N LEU A 60 -6.27 -6.77 15.71
CA LEU A 60 -5.09 -5.97 15.45
C LEU A 60 -5.26 -5.23 14.13
N ARG A 61 -4.88 -3.94 14.14
CA ARG A 61 -4.67 -3.13 12.95
C ARG A 61 -3.21 -2.72 12.90
N LEU A 62 -2.54 -2.96 11.79
CA LEU A 62 -1.14 -2.61 11.58
C LEU A 62 -1.08 -1.34 10.71
N TRP A 63 -0.74 -0.23 11.34
CA TRP A 63 -0.55 1.08 10.74
C TRP A 63 0.95 1.38 10.64
N GLY A 64 1.45 1.41 9.42
CA GLY A 64 2.89 1.34 9.18
C GLY A 64 3.44 2.16 8.04
N LEU A 65 4.74 2.01 7.85
CA LEU A 65 5.52 2.60 6.76
C LEU A 65 6.60 1.63 6.25
N ASN A 66 7.20 1.96 5.11
CA ASN A 66 8.23 1.15 4.45
C ASN A 66 9.63 1.72 4.64
N ASN A 67 10.56 1.00 5.26
CA ASN A 67 11.99 1.29 5.08
C ASN A 67 12.53 0.46 3.92
N THR A 68 13.40 1.05 3.09
CA THR A 68 13.82 0.43 1.82
C THR A 68 15.33 0.30 1.67
N PHE A 69 15.80 -0.78 1.03
CA PHE A 69 17.22 -0.98 0.70
C PHE A 69 18.11 -0.94 1.95
N ALA A 70 19.29 -0.30 1.88
CA ALA A 70 20.20 -0.13 3.00
C ALA A 70 19.60 0.61 4.22
N ASP A 71 18.51 1.36 4.03
CA ASP A 71 17.79 2.01 5.13
C ASP A 71 17.02 1.02 6.02
N CYS A 72 16.93 -0.26 5.66
CA CYS A 72 16.52 -1.35 6.55
C CYS A 72 17.60 -1.69 7.59
N ALA A 73 18.83 -1.21 7.41
CA ALA A 73 19.98 -1.46 8.28
C ALA A 73 20.70 -0.14 8.65
N PRO A 74 20.00 0.81 9.27
CA PRO A 74 20.57 2.13 9.58
C PRO A 74 21.68 2.04 10.64
N PRO A 75 22.55 3.05 10.74
CA PRO A 75 23.49 3.16 11.86
C PRO A 75 22.76 3.17 13.22
N PRO A 76 23.37 2.65 14.31
CA PRO A 76 22.68 2.47 15.59
C PRO A 76 21.97 3.70 16.17
N GLU A 77 22.56 4.90 16.05
CA GLU A 77 21.91 6.12 16.55
C GLU A 77 20.66 6.49 15.73
N LEU A 78 20.71 6.31 14.41
CA LEU A 78 19.55 6.52 13.56
C LEU A 78 18.49 5.43 13.79
N ALA A 79 18.88 4.18 14.04
CA ALA A 79 17.96 3.09 14.38
C ALA A 79 17.13 3.42 15.65
N LYS A 80 17.79 3.92 16.71
CA LYS A 80 17.11 4.36 17.95
C LYS A 80 16.16 5.52 17.68
N ARG A 81 16.62 6.51 16.90
CA ARG A 81 15.86 7.70 16.57
C ARG A 81 14.62 7.40 15.74
N ARG A 82 14.77 6.65 14.65
CA ARG A 82 13.65 6.19 13.81
C ARG A 82 12.62 5.44 14.66
N ALA A 83 13.05 4.46 15.46
CA ALA A 83 12.13 3.70 16.28
C ALA A 83 11.37 4.58 17.31
N ALA A 84 12.03 5.58 17.91
CA ALA A 84 11.38 6.54 18.81
C ALA A 84 10.39 7.46 18.08
N PHE A 85 10.79 8.00 16.94
CA PHE A 85 9.97 8.84 16.07
C PHE A 85 8.72 8.09 15.57
N TYR A 86 8.89 6.87 15.06
CA TYR A 86 7.78 6.03 14.59
C TYR A 86 6.77 5.75 15.72
N ALA A 87 7.25 5.34 16.90
CA ALA A 87 6.37 5.11 18.05
C ALA A 87 5.63 6.37 18.51
N LYS A 88 6.28 7.55 18.46
CA LYS A 88 5.63 8.83 18.79
C LYS A 88 4.41 9.09 17.90
N TYR A 89 4.52 8.80 16.60
CA TYR A 89 3.47 9.06 15.61
C TYR A 89 2.52 7.86 15.38
N GLY A 90 2.52 6.87 16.27
CA GLY A 90 1.54 5.77 16.24
C GLY A 90 1.81 4.71 15.19
N VAL A 91 2.99 4.70 14.58
CA VAL A 91 3.45 3.61 13.72
C VAL A 91 3.67 2.38 14.59
N ASN A 92 2.89 1.32 14.38
CA ASN A 92 2.99 0.06 15.12
C ASN A 92 3.53 -1.08 14.24
N SER A 93 3.85 -0.80 12.97
CA SER A 93 4.52 -1.75 12.10
C SER A 93 5.44 -1.10 11.08
N VAL A 94 6.54 -1.77 10.73
CA VAL A 94 7.47 -1.36 9.67
C VAL A 94 7.65 -2.52 8.69
N ARG A 95 7.48 -2.23 7.40
CA ARG A 95 7.87 -3.15 6.32
C ARG A 95 9.33 -2.87 5.96
N LEU A 96 10.19 -3.86 6.18
CA LEU A 96 11.58 -3.83 5.72
C LEU A 96 11.60 -4.38 4.29
N HIS A 97 11.76 -3.48 3.32
CA HIS A 97 11.60 -3.77 1.91
C HIS A 97 12.92 -3.63 1.14
N LYS A 98 13.16 -4.46 0.12
CA LYS A 98 14.32 -4.38 -0.80
C LYS A 98 15.69 -4.49 -0.12
N TYR A 99 15.77 -5.00 1.10
CA TYR A 99 17.05 -5.15 1.80
C TYR A 99 17.92 -6.27 1.20
N GLY A 100 17.33 -7.19 0.44
CA GLY A 100 17.98 -8.28 -0.27
C GLY A 100 18.12 -8.04 -1.78
N ASP A 101 18.06 -6.80 -2.26
CA ASP A 101 18.21 -6.49 -3.70
C ASP A 101 19.67 -6.45 -4.17
N GLY A 102 20.62 -6.26 -3.25
CA GLY A 102 22.04 -6.14 -3.57
C GLY A 102 22.89 -5.70 -2.38
N ALA A 103 24.14 -5.32 -2.67
CA ALA A 103 25.08 -4.77 -1.71
C ALA A 103 25.05 -3.22 -1.67
N GLY A 104 25.70 -2.64 -0.66
CA GLY A 104 25.91 -1.20 -0.58
C GLY A 104 24.59 -0.43 -0.43
N TRP A 105 24.28 0.48 -1.37
CA TRP A 105 23.03 1.24 -1.30
C TRP A 105 21.80 0.38 -1.56
N SER A 106 21.94 -0.70 -2.35
CA SER A 106 20.85 -1.56 -2.81
C SER A 106 20.38 -2.57 -1.76
N GLY A 107 21.05 -2.68 -0.61
CA GLY A 107 20.68 -3.65 0.42
C GLY A 107 21.84 -4.08 1.29
N ILE A 108 21.69 -5.25 1.90
CA ILE A 108 22.61 -5.83 2.88
C ILE A 108 23.19 -7.17 2.42
N LEU A 109 23.28 -7.42 1.11
CA LEU A 109 23.96 -8.62 0.59
C LEU A 109 25.48 -8.43 0.57
N ASN A 110 26.23 -9.53 0.59
CA ASN A 110 27.71 -9.51 0.59
C ASN A 110 28.35 -9.19 -0.78
N GLY A 111 27.57 -9.17 -1.86
CA GLY A 111 28.01 -8.86 -3.23
C GLY A 111 28.42 -10.08 -4.06
N ASP A 112 28.46 -11.28 -3.48
CA ASP A 112 28.85 -12.51 -4.19
C ASP A 112 27.68 -13.44 -4.52
N SER A 113 26.60 -13.40 -3.72
CA SER A 113 25.40 -14.23 -3.89
C SER A 113 24.13 -13.49 -3.45
N PHE A 114 23.02 -13.73 -4.14
CA PHE A 114 21.70 -13.28 -3.72
C PHE A 114 21.29 -13.85 -2.36
N ALA A 115 21.74 -15.05 -2.02
CA ALA A 115 21.34 -15.73 -0.78
C ALA A 115 22.21 -15.35 0.43
N GLU A 116 23.25 -14.54 0.28
CA GLU A 116 24.23 -14.28 1.34
C GLU A 116 24.24 -12.81 1.79
N PHE A 117 24.06 -12.61 3.10
CA PHE A 117 24.06 -11.30 3.72
C PHE A 117 25.47 -10.84 4.10
N ASP A 118 25.73 -9.54 3.95
CA ASP A 118 26.87 -8.88 4.57
C ASP A 118 26.71 -8.87 6.08
N SER A 119 27.71 -9.36 6.82
CA SER A 119 27.60 -9.53 8.28
C SER A 119 27.40 -8.21 9.02
N ALA A 120 28.00 -7.12 8.53
CA ALA A 120 27.87 -5.81 9.16
C ALA A 120 26.51 -5.16 8.84
N GLY A 121 26.00 -5.34 7.63
CA GLY A 121 24.64 -4.96 7.23
C GLY A 121 23.58 -5.71 8.05
N LEU A 122 23.74 -7.03 8.20
CA LEU A 122 22.84 -7.86 8.97
C LEU A 122 22.85 -7.50 10.47
N ASP A 123 24.01 -7.25 11.09
CA ASP A 123 24.09 -6.78 12.48
C ASP A 123 23.37 -5.43 12.70
N ARG A 124 23.48 -4.50 11.74
CA ARG A 124 22.73 -3.23 11.81
C ARG A 124 21.22 -3.43 11.67
N MET A 125 20.79 -4.31 10.76
CA MET A 125 19.37 -4.68 10.63
C MET A 125 18.87 -5.36 11.91
N ASP A 126 19.66 -6.26 12.50
CA ASP A 126 19.36 -6.92 13.77
C ASP A 126 19.13 -5.92 14.89
N PHE A 127 20.04 -4.93 15.00
CA PHE A 127 19.92 -3.87 15.97
C PHE A 127 18.65 -3.04 15.74
N PHE A 128 18.33 -2.72 14.48
CA PHE A 128 17.14 -1.95 14.15
C PHE A 128 15.84 -2.71 14.46
N VAL A 129 15.75 -3.98 14.09
CA VAL A 129 14.63 -4.88 14.46
C VAL A 129 14.46 -4.93 15.97
N ALA A 130 15.55 -5.02 16.74
CA ALA A 130 15.49 -4.97 18.20
C ALA A 130 14.98 -3.62 18.74
N GLN A 131 15.36 -2.49 18.12
CA GLN A 131 14.86 -1.16 18.51
C GLN A 131 13.37 -0.97 18.22
N LEU A 132 12.88 -1.49 17.09
CA LEU A 132 11.46 -1.51 16.72
C LEU A 132 10.67 -2.39 17.70
N LYS A 133 11.13 -3.62 17.92
CA LYS A 133 10.55 -4.57 18.86
C LYS A 133 10.44 -3.99 20.26
N ALA A 134 11.50 -3.37 20.77
CA ALA A 134 11.51 -2.77 22.11
C ALA A 134 10.45 -1.67 22.32
N ARG A 135 9.88 -1.12 21.23
CA ARG A 135 8.86 -0.07 21.24
C ARG A 135 7.47 -0.56 20.82
N GLY A 136 7.26 -1.87 20.71
CA GLY A 136 5.95 -2.42 20.32
C GLY A 136 5.67 -2.34 18.82
N ILE A 137 6.69 -2.15 17.99
CA ILE A 137 6.57 -2.05 16.53
C ILE A 137 6.88 -3.41 15.90
N PHE A 138 5.91 -3.98 15.18
CA PHE A 138 6.05 -5.23 14.44
C PHE A 138 6.80 -5.04 13.11
N VAL A 139 7.36 -6.11 12.56
CA VAL A 139 8.13 -6.09 11.31
C VAL A 139 7.51 -7.03 10.26
N LYS A 140 7.30 -6.53 9.05
CA LYS A 140 7.06 -7.33 7.83
C LYS A 140 8.38 -7.45 7.07
N LEU A 141 8.75 -8.65 6.64
CA LEU A 141 9.95 -8.88 5.81
C LEU A 141 9.55 -9.01 4.34
N SER A 142 10.11 -8.15 3.49
CA SER A 142 9.96 -8.19 2.05
C SER A 142 11.33 -8.00 1.40
N PRO A 143 12.03 -9.09 1.04
CA PRO A 143 13.47 -9.02 0.80
C PRO A 143 13.82 -8.28 -0.48
N SER A 144 13.10 -8.50 -1.58
CA SER A 144 13.49 -8.00 -2.90
C SER A 144 12.36 -7.25 -3.60
N PHE A 145 12.73 -6.32 -4.47
CA PHE A 145 11.83 -5.78 -5.49
C PHE A 145 11.84 -6.72 -6.68
N GLY A 146 10.72 -7.36 -7.03
CA GLY A 146 10.65 -8.18 -8.23
C GLY A 146 11.52 -9.45 -8.19
N PRO A 147 11.96 -9.96 -9.36
CA PRO A 147 12.75 -11.19 -9.44
C PRO A 147 14.18 -10.96 -8.89
N PRO A 148 14.87 -12.03 -8.47
CA PRO A 148 16.17 -11.90 -7.83
C PRO A 148 17.23 -11.34 -8.78
N THR A 149 18.15 -10.54 -8.22
CA THR A 149 19.37 -10.09 -8.89
C THR A 149 20.50 -11.04 -8.46
N LEU A 150 20.86 -11.97 -9.34
CA LEU A 150 21.80 -13.05 -9.03
C LEU A 150 23.25 -12.65 -9.37
N MET A 151 24.20 -13.19 -8.61
CA MET A 151 25.63 -12.86 -8.63
C MET A 151 26.46 -14.10 -9.02
N PRO A 152 27.78 -13.98 -9.27
CA PRO A 152 28.56 -15.07 -9.88
C PRO A 152 28.51 -16.40 -9.12
N LYS A 153 28.43 -16.39 -7.79
CA LYS A 153 28.34 -17.62 -6.98
C LYS A 153 27.01 -18.36 -7.19
N ASP A 154 25.95 -17.65 -7.55
CA ASP A 154 24.62 -18.23 -7.79
C ASP A 154 24.59 -19.10 -9.05
N THR A 155 25.60 -19.01 -9.93
CA THR A 155 25.75 -19.92 -11.09
C THR A 155 25.96 -21.38 -10.70
N LEU A 156 26.37 -21.65 -9.45
CA LEU A 156 26.45 -23.00 -8.91
C LEU A 156 25.05 -23.65 -8.82
N THR A 157 24.02 -22.84 -8.60
CA THR A 157 22.61 -23.29 -8.53
C THR A 157 21.88 -23.04 -9.85
N VAL A 158 22.12 -21.89 -10.49
CA VAL A 158 21.49 -21.47 -11.75
C VAL A 158 22.52 -21.45 -12.89
N PRO A 159 22.88 -22.61 -13.48
CA PRO A 159 23.99 -22.72 -14.43
C PRO A 159 23.76 -21.98 -15.76
N PHE A 160 22.51 -21.62 -16.06
CA PHE A 160 22.12 -20.88 -17.27
C PHE A 160 21.92 -19.37 -17.03
N LEU A 161 22.34 -18.83 -15.88
CA LEU A 161 22.15 -17.42 -15.51
C LEU A 161 22.67 -16.44 -16.58
N THR A 162 23.81 -16.75 -17.21
CA THR A 162 24.40 -15.92 -18.27
C THR A 162 23.60 -15.90 -19.57
N GLU A 163 22.55 -16.72 -19.71
CA GLU A 163 21.60 -16.60 -20.83
C GLU A 163 20.70 -15.35 -20.67
N PHE A 164 20.59 -14.77 -19.47
CA PHE A 164 19.76 -13.60 -19.22
C PHE A 164 20.46 -12.26 -19.45
N GLY A 165 21.80 -12.22 -19.45
CA GLY A 165 22.56 -10.99 -19.61
C GLY A 165 24.06 -11.18 -19.36
N ASP A 166 24.80 -10.08 -19.43
CA ASP A 166 26.24 -10.03 -19.17
C ASP A 166 26.52 -9.42 -17.79
N TRP A 167 27.55 -9.92 -17.09
CA TRP A 167 27.99 -9.42 -15.79
C TRP A 167 28.35 -7.93 -15.79
N ALA A 168 28.80 -7.40 -16.92
CA ALA A 168 29.17 -5.99 -17.06
C ALA A 168 27.97 -5.02 -17.03
N GLU A 169 26.74 -5.50 -17.25
CA GLU A 169 25.55 -4.64 -17.36
C GLU A 169 25.05 -4.09 -16.02
N ARG A 170 25.38 -4.76 -14.90
CA ARG A 170 24.99 -4.35 -13.54
C ARG A 170 26.05 -4.67 -12.50
N ASP A 171 27.23 -4.07 -12.65
CA ASP A 171 28.30 -4.08 -11.63
C ASP A 171 28.62 -5.50 -11.10
N GLY A 172 28.64 -6.50 -11.99
CA GLY A 172 28.94 -7.89 -11.64
C GLY A 172 27.73 -8.76 -11.28
N ALA A 173 26.49 -8.31 -11.52
CA ALA A 173 25.28 -9.09 -11.26
C ALA A 173 24.36 -9.18 -12.49
N ILE A 174 23.48 -10.18 -12.52
CA ILE A 174 22.50 -10.40 -13.58
C ILE A 174 21.09 -10.43 -12.96
N ARG A 175 20.25 -9.50 -13.42
CA ARG A 175 18.83 -9.45 -13.03
C ARG A 175 18.06 -10.51 -13.79
N VAL A 176 17.42 -11.43 -13.08
CA VAL A 176 16.52 -12.41 -13.69
C VAL A 176 15.33 -11.66 -14.33
N PRO A 177 14.89 -12.02 -15.54
CA PRO A 177 13.71 -11.40 -16.15
C PRO A 177 12.46 -11.56 -15.28
N HIS A 178 11.56 -10.57 -15.31
CA HIS A 178 10.26 -10.67 -14.65
C HIS A 178 9.54 -11.97 -15.07
N SER A 179 8.78 -12.56 -14.12
CA SER A 179 8.09 -13.85 -14.25
C SER A 179 9.00 -15.09 -14.38
N ALA A 180 10.32 -14.97 -14.59
CA ALA A 180 11.16 -16.15 -14.81
C ALA A 180 11.34 -17.05 -13.57
N ILE A 181 11.19 -16.48 -12.36
CA ILE A 181 11.21 -17.26 -11.11
C ILE A 181 10.14 -18.35 -11.08
N PHE A 182 8.99 -18.17 -11.73
CA PHE A 182 7.94 -19.18 -11.75
C PHE A 182 8.24 -20.36 -12.69
N PHE A 183 9.21 -20.22 -13.60
CA PHE A 183 9.57 -21.28 -14.55
C PHE A 183 10.68 -22.22 -14.07
N SER A 184 11.56 -21.74 -13.18
CA SER A 184 12.80 -22.46 -12.84
C SER A 184 12.87 -22.82 -11.37
N PRO A 185 12.88 -24.13 -11.05
CA PRO A 185 13.16 -24.61 -9.71
C PRO A 185 14.52 -24.14 -9.16
N GLU A 186 15.52 -23.92 -10.01
CA GLU A 186 16.85 -23.43 -9.65
C GLU A 186 16.82 -21.97 -9.19
N ILE A 187 16.10 -21.09 -9.90
CA ILE A 187 15.94 -19.68 -9.49
C ILE A 187 15.15 -19.60 -8.18
N GLN A 188 14.09 -20.42 -8.06
CA GLN A 188 13.30 -20.52 -6.82
C GLN A 188 14.15 -20.97 -5.64
N GLU A 189 15.09 -21.89 -5.85
CA GLU A 189 15.98 -22.38 -4.80
C GLU A 189 16.82 -21.26 -4.20
N VAL A 190 17.46 -20.44 -5.04
CA VAL A 190 18.27 -19.30 -4.55
C VAL A 190 17.39 -18.27 -3.83
N HIS A 191 16.18 -18.03 -4.35
CA HIS A 191 15.21 -17.11 -3.75
C HIS A 191 14.73 -17.59 -2.36
N ILE A 192 14.39 -18.87 -2.24
CA ILE A 192 14.01 -19.51 -0.97
C ILE A 192 15.20 -19.48 0.00
N GLN A 193 16.40 -19.85 -0.45
CA GLN A 193 17.59 -19.94 0.39
C GLN A 193 17.95 -18.59 1.03
N GLN A 194 17.74 -17.46 0.33
CA GLN A 194 17.92 -16.13 0.92
C GLN A 194 17.05 -15.96 2.18
N MET A 195 15.75 -16.28 2.11
CA MET A 195 14.85 -16.16 3.25
C MET A 195 15.21 -17.17 4.34
N LEU A 196 15.56 -18.42 4.00
CA LEU A 196 15.94 -19.44 4.98
C LEU A 196 17.20 -19.03 5.77
N ASN A 197 18.19 -18.44 5.09
CA ASN A 197 19.39 -17.91 5.73
C ASN A 197 19.04 -16.83 6.75
N LEU A 198 18.13 -15.91 6.43
CA LEU A 198 17.66 -14.90 7.37
C LEU A 198 16.86 -15.53 8.54
N LEU A 199 15.92 -16.42 8.25
CA LEU A 199 15.07 -17.06 9.26
C LEU A 199 15.86 -17.86 10.30
N SER A 200 16.94 -18.52 9.87
CA SER A 200 17.84 -19.28 10.75
C SER A 200 18.83 -18.42 11.53
N HIS A 201 19.06 -17.17 11.11
CA HIS A 201 20.00 -16.27 11.75
C HIS A 201 19.49 -15.84 13.13
N ARG A 202 20.35 -15.93 14.15
CA ARG A 202 20.04 -15.48 15.51
C ARG A 202 20.43 -14.02 15.68
N ASN A 203 19.42 -13.16 15.86
CA ASN A 203 19.63 -11.76 16.16
C ASN A 203 20.28 -11.63 17.56
N PRO A 204 21.52 -11.07 17.67
CA PRO A 204 22.24 -11.01 18.94
C PRO A 204 21.60 -10.05 19.96
N TYR A 205 20.74 -9.13 19.52
CA TYR A 205 20.09 -8.13 20.38
C TYR A 205 18.74 -8.59 20.93
N THR A 206 18.03 -9.50 20.23
CA THR A 206 16.79 -10.11 20.75
C THR A 206 17.02 -11.49 21.35
N GLY A 207 18.14 -12.15 20.98
CA GLY A 207 18.46 -13.52 21.39
C GLY A 207 17.64 -14.60 20.67
N LEU A 208 16.77 -14.22 19.74
CA LEU A 208 15.90 -15.12 18.97
C LEU A 208 16.40 -15.23 17.53
N THR A 209 16.10 -16.35 16.87
CA THR A 209 16.14 -16.39 15.41
C THR A 209 15.01 -15.57 14.81
N TYR A 210 15.12 -15.13 13.56
CA TYR A 210 14.01 -14.44 12.88
C TYR A 210 12.77 -15.34 12.75
N ALA A 211 12.96 -16.66 12.60
CA ALA A 211 11.89 -17.63 12.65
C ALA A 211 11.19 -17.66 14.02
N GLU A 212 11.95 -17.63 15.12
CA GLU A 212 11.42 -17.63 16.50
C GLU A 212 10.81 -16.29 16.92
N ASP A 213 11.23 -15.17 16.34
CA ASP A 213 10.89 -13.84 16.86
C ASP A 213 9.42 -13.45 16.54
N PRO A 214 8.55 -13.31 17.57
CA PRO A 214 7.14 -12.98 17.37
C PRO A 214 6.90 -11.53 16.91
N ALA A 215 7.92 -10.68 16.91
CA ALA A 215 7.83 -9.34 16.32
C ALA A 215 7.81 -9.38 14.78
N ILE A 216 8.31 -10.45 14.15
CA ILE A 216 8.20 -10.67 12.71
C ILE A 216 6.82 -11.26 12.41
N TRP A 217 5.88 -10.44 11.92
CA TRP A 217 4.48 -10.87 11.81
C TRP A 217 4.12 -11.45 10.44
N ASP A 218 4.78 -10.99 9.37
CA ASP A 218 4.55 -11.44 7.98
C ASP A 218 5.85 -11.56 7.17
N LEU A 219 5.84 -12.51 6.23
CA LEU A 219 6.83 -12.64 5.16
C LEU A 219 6.14 -12.50 3.80
N GLU A 220 6.73 -11.71 2.91
CA GLU A 220 6.30 -11.62 1.52
C GLU A 220 7.09 -12.61 0.65
N ILE A 221 6.40 -13.47 -0.10
CA ILE A 221 7.04 -14.45 -0.99
C ILE A 221 7.80 -13.72 -2.09
N VAL A 222 7.15 -12.80 -2.79
CA VAL A 222 7.77 -12.08 -3.91
C VAL A 222 7.04 -10.77 -4.20
N ASN A 223 7.78 -9.66 -4.24
CA ASN A 223 7.21 -8.35 -4.52
C ASN A 223 6.91 -8.17 -6.01
N GLU A 224 5.71 -7.69 -6.34
CA GLU A 224 5.31 -7.20 -7.66
C GLU A 224 5.60 -8.18 -8.81
N GLN A 225 5.34 -9.47 -8.59
CA GLN A 225 5.46 -10.51 -9.61
C GLN A 225 4.13 -11.23 -9.83
N SER A 226 3.86 -11.56 -11.09
CA SER A 226 2.85 -12.53 -11.47
C SER A 226 3.27 -13.17 -12.78
N ILE A 227 3.19 -14.49 -12.88
CA ILE A 227 3.38 -15.18 -14.16
C ILE A 227 2.25 -14.88 -15.15
N LEU A 228 1.13 -14.35 -14.67
CA LEU A 228 -0.06 -14.00 -15.46
C LEU A 228 -0.04 -12.54 -15.95
N PHE A 229 1.06 -11.81 -15.79
CA PHE A 229 1.20 -10.43 -16.26
C PHE A 229 1.87 -10.33 -17.65
N TYR A 230 1.97 -9.12 -18.20
CA TYR A 230 2.55 -8.85 -19.53
C TYR A 230 3.99 -9.36 -19.70
N THR A 231 4.69 -9.61 -18.60
CA THR A 231 6.07 -10.10 -18.57
C THR A 231 6.20 -11.63 -18.65
N SER A 232 5.09 -12.36 -18.79
CA SER A 232 5.08 -13.84 -18.70
C SER A 232 6.09 -14.52 -19.62
N SER A 233 6.35 -14.00 -20.82
CA SER A 233 7.24 -14.59 -21.81
C SER A 233 8.71 -14.18 -21.66
N HIS A 234 9.02 -13.15 -20.86
CA HIS A 234 10.35 -12.53 -20.84
C HIS A 234 11.48 -13.53 -20.52
N GLY A 235 11.26 -14.43 -19.56
CA GLY A 235 12.23 -15.48 -19.23
C GLY A 235 12.48 -16.45 -20.40
N LEU A 236 11.43 -16.81 -21.13
CA LEU A 236 11.48 -17.72 -22.27
C LEU A 236 12.16 -17.06 -23.49
N GLU A 237 11.91 -15.76 -23.72
CA GLU A 237 12.55 -15.02 -24.81
C GLU A 237 14.07 -14.98 -24.67
N ARG A 238 14.56 -14.85 -23.44
CA ARG A 238 15.99 -14.69 -23.13
C ARG A 238 16.73 -16.02 -23.03
N SER A 239 16.14 -17.04 -22.39
CA SER A 239 16.84 -18.29 -22.08
C SER A 239 16.43 -19.46 -22.98
N PRO A 240 17.33 -19.94 -23.88
CA PRO A 240 17.16 -21.21 -24.56
C PRO A 240 16.95 -22.39 -23.60
N THR A 241 17.58 -22.37 -22.42
CA THR A 241 17.43 -23.43 -21.43
C THR A 241 16.02 -23.46 -20.85
N LEU A 242 15.48 -22.31 -20.43
CA LEU A 242 14.08 -22.23 -19.99
C LEU A 242 13.12 -22.64 -21.11
N ARG A 243 13.34 -22.21 -22.36
CA ARG A 243 12.49 -22.64 -23.48
C ARG A 243 12.43 -24.15 -23.62
N ARG A 244 13.56 -24.85 -23.52
CA ARG A 244 13.60 -26.32 -23.59
C ARG A 244 12.89 -26.97 -22.40
N GLN A 245 13.19 -26.53 -21.18
CA GLN A 245 12.64 -27.11 -19.96
C GLN A 245 11.12 -26.88 -19.85
N VAL A 246 10.70 -25.63 -20.00
CA VAL A 246 9.28 -25.23 -19.93
C VAL A 246 8.50 -25.78 -21.12
N GLY A 247 9.08 -25.75 -22.32
CA GLY A 247 8.45 -26.31 -23.50
C GLY A 247 8.18 -27.80 -23.38
N ARG A 248 9.15 -28.57 -22.85
CA ARG A 248 8.96 -29.99 -22.55
C ARG A 248 7.86 -30.19 -21.52
N ARG A 249 7.91 -29.46 -20.41
CA ARG A 249 6.94 -29.58 -19.31
C ARG A 249 5.52 -29.25 -19.77
N PHE A 250 5.33 -28.19 -20.54
CA PHE A 250 4.01 -27.83 -21.06
C PHE A 250 3.53 -28.83 -22.11
N SER A 251 4.42 -29.35 -22.95
CA SER A 251 4.09 -30.42 -23.91
C SER A 251 3.67 -31.70 -23.19
N ASP A 252 4.31 -32.08 -22.09
CA ASP A 252 3.92 -33.23 -21.28
C ASP A 252 2.54 -33.05 -20.65
N TRP A 253 2.26 -31.85 -20.11
CA TRP A 253 0.94 -31.49 -19.58
C TRP A 253 -0.16 -31.57 -20.66
N LEU A 254 0.10 -31.05 -21.86
CA LEU A 254 -0.82 -31.13 -23.00
C LEU A 254 -1.00 -32.57 -23.51
N GLN A 255 0.07 -33.37 -23.47
CA GLN A 255 0.05 -34.78 -23.83
C GLN A 255 -0.79 -35.60 -22.85
N GLU A 256 -0.76 -35.28 -21.55
CA GLU A 256 -1.67 -35.86 -20.55
C GLU A 256 -3.13 -35.44 -20.81
N LYS A 257 -3.36 -34.15 -21.06
CA LYS A 257 -4.70 -33.61 -21.29
C LYS A 257 -5.37 -34.12 -22.57
N TYR A 258 -4.62 -34.22 -23.67
CA TYR A 258 -5.17 -34.51 -25.01
C TYR A 258 -4.75 -35.86 -25.60
N GLY A 259 -3.84 -36.58 -24.94
CA GLY A 259 -3.42 -37.94 -25.29
C GLY A 259 -2.57 -38.08 -26.57
N SER A 260 -2.51 -37.07 -27.45
CA SER A 260 -1.67 -37.09 -28.66
C SER A 260 -1.57 -35.73 -29.34
N GLN A 261 -0.60 -35.56 -30.25
CA GLN A 261 -0.48 -34.38 -31.13
C GLN A 261 -1.78 -34.11 -31.89
N ARG A 262 -2.42 -35.17 -32.43
CA ARG A 262 -3.70 -35.05 -33.14
C ARG A 262 -4.84 -34.66 -32.19
N GLY A 263 -4.76 -35.03 -30.92
CA GLY A 263 -5.69 -34.58 -29.88
C GLY A 263 -5.57 -33.08 -29.63
N LEU A 264 -4.34 -32.58 -29.48
CA LEU A 264 -4.05 -31.15 -29.34
C LEU A 264 -4.54 -30.35 -30.55
N GLU A 265 -4.22 -30.78 -31.77
CA GLU A 265 -4.66 -30.13 -33.01
C GLU A 265 -6.18 -30.05 -33.13
N ARG A 266 -6.91 -31.07 -32.66
CA ARG A 266 -8.38 -31.06 -32.61
C ARG A 266 -8.91 -30.08 -31.57
N ALA A 267 -8.23 -29.95 -30.43
CA ALA A 267 -8.67 -29.08 -29.34
C ALA A 267 -8.38 -27.61 -29.62
N TRP A 268 -7.20 -27.30 -30.15
CA TRP A 268 -6.76 -25.92 -30.41
C TRP A 268 -7.11 -25.42 -31.81
N GLY A 269 -7.28 -26.31 -32.77
CA GLY A 269 -7.29 -25.95 -34.19
C GLY A 269 -5.87 -25.76 -34.73
N GLN A 270 -5.68 -26.02 -36.02
CA GLN A 270 -4.35 -25.96 -36.64
C GLN A 270 -3.77 -24.54 -36.67
N GLU A 271 -4.61 -23.51 -36.80
CA GLU A 271 -4.19 -22.10 -36.88
C GLU A 271 -3.63 -21.56 -35.54
N ALA A 272 -3.94 -22.23 -34.42
CA ALA A 272 -3.43 -21.86 -33.10
C ALA A 272 -2.04 -22.44 -32.81
N LEU A 273 -1.56 -23.41 -33.60
CA LEU A 273 -0.22 -23.96 -33.50
C LEU A 273 0.74 -23.14 -34.37
N GLY A 274 1.93 -22.85 -33.87
CA GLY A 274 2.91 -22.02 -34.59
C GLY A 274 2.53 -20.54 -34.64
N SER A 275 1.51 -20.12 -33.89
CA SER A 275 0.88 -18.80 -34.04
C SER A 275 1.65 -17.65 -33.34
N PHE A 276 2.74 -17.97 -32.65
CA PHE A 276 3.61 -17.04 -31.96
C PHE A 276 5.02 -17.10 -32.53
N GLU A 277 5.66 -15.94 -32.71
CA GLU A 277 7.00 -15.85 -33.29
C GLU A 277 8.07 -16.62 -32.50
N LEU A 278 7.94 -16.71 -31.18
CA LEU A 278 8.88 -17.45 -30.33
C LEU A 278 8.71 -18.98 -30.43
N ALA A 279 7.57 -19.45 -30.92
CA ALA A 279 7.24 -20.86 -31.07
C ALA A 279 6.60 -21.15 -32.44
N PRO A 280 7.33 -20.99 -33.56
CA PRO A 280 6.78 -21.18 -34.91
C PRO A 280 6.62 -22.67 -35.30
N HIS A 281 7.27 -23.57 -34.57
CA HIS A 281 7.32 -25.01 -34.84
C HIS A 281 7.03 -25.81 -33.57
N GLU A 282 5.75 -26.10 -33.34
CA GLU A 282 5.26 -26.70 -32.11
C GLU A 282 4.94 -28.19 -32.28
N SER A 283 5.51 -29.01 -31.39
CA SER A 283 5.41 -30.47 -31.42
C SER A 283 5.43 -31.01 -29.99
N LEU A 284 4.41 -31.79 -29.63
CA LEU A 284 4.37 -32.49 -28.34
C LEU A 284 5.54 -33.46 -28.19
N ARG A 285 5.88 -34.18 -29.28
CA ARG A 285 6.97 -35.16 -29.28
C ARG A 285 8.31 -34.49 -28.99
N ASP A 286 8.54 -33.36 -29.63
CA ASP A 286 9.83 -32.67 -29.57
C ASP A 286 9.91 -31.69 -28.38
N GLY A 287 8.80 -31.50 -27.64
CA GLY A 287 8.75 -30.67 -26.43
C GLY A 287 8.85 -29.18 -26.74
N THR A 288 8.32 -28.71 -27.87
CA THR A 288 8.53 -27.34 -28.37
C THR A 288 7.31 -26.43 -28.23
N VAL A 289 6.21 -26.89 -27.63
CA VAL A 289 5.03 -26.06 -27.35
C VAL A 289 5.32 -25.12 -26.18
N LEU A 290 5.14 -23.81 -26.34
CA LEU A 290 5.45 -22.83 -25.28
C LEU A 290 4.18 -22.18 -24.67
N PRO A 291 4.14 -21.98 -23.34
CA PRO A 291 3.01 -21.36 -22.64
C PRO A 291 3.12 -19.83 -22.68
N LEU A 292 2.91 -19.24 -23.85
CA LEU A 292 3.04 -17.79 -24.07
C LEU A 292 1.74 -17.07 -23.69
N GLY A 293 1.79 -16.29 -22.62
CA GLY A 293 0.63 -15.64 -22.02
C GLY A 293 0.69 -14.11 -22.02
N ASN A 294 -0.46 -13.45 -21.90
CA ASN A 294 -0.58 -12.00 -21.76
C ASN A 294 -1.98 -11.65 -21.24
N PRO A 295 -2.15 -10.69 -20.29
CA PRO A 295 -3.46 -10.23 -19.86
C PRO A 295 -4.41 -9.88 -21.01
N TYR A 296 -3.87 -9.32 -22.11
CA TYR A 296 -4.65 -9.05 -23.31
C TYR A 296 -5.31 -10.32 -23.87
N PHE A 297 -4.62 -11.47 -23.89
CA PHE A 297 -5.16 -12.73 -24.41
C PHE A 297 -6.25 -13.33 -23.52
N TRP A 298 -6.26 -13.00 -22.23
CA TRP A 298 -7.21 -13.56 -21.24
C TRP A 298 -8.37 -12.62 -20.90
N ASN A 299 -8.45 -11.47 -21.57
CA ASN A 299 -9.63 -10.64 -21.52
C ASN A 299 -10.78 -11.33 -22.27
N THR A 300 -11.96 -11.44 -21.64
CA THR A 300 -13.12 -12.14 -22.23
C THR A 300 -13.51 -11.58 -23.60
N LYS A 301 -13.48 -10.25 -23.78
CA LYS A 301 -13.78 -9.59 -25.07
C LYS A 301 -12.77 -9.97 -26.14
N ASN A 302 -11.50 -10.14 -25.79
CA ASN A 302 -10.47 -10.56 -26.73
C ASN A 302 -10.59 -12.06 -27.06
N LEU A 303 -10.84 -12.91 -26.06
CA LEU A 303 -11.09 -14.35 -26.24
C LEU A 303 -12.32 -14.65 -27.12
N GLU A 304 -13.33 -13.78 -27.10
CA GLU A 304 -14.53 -13.91 -27.94
C GLU A 304 -14.40 -13.18 -29.28
N GLY A 305 -13.44 -12.26 -29.40
CA GLY A 305 -13.18 -11.48 -30.60
C GLY A 305 -11.85 -11.86 -31.27
N PRO A 306 -10.83 -10.97 -31.28
CA PRO A 306 -9.61 -11.14 -32.06
C PRO A 306 -8.81 -12.41 -31.74
N GLU A 307 -8.91 -12.96 -30.52
CA GLU A 307 -8.19 -14.15 -30.09
C GLU A 307 -9.03 -15.44 -30.13
N ALA A 308 -10.25 -15.40 -30.69
CA ALA A 308 -11.17 -16.54 -30.68
C ALA A 308 -10.59 -17.82 -31.30
N TYR A 309 -9.81 -17.70 -32.37
CA TYR A 309 -9.15 -18.84 -33.03
C TYR A 309 -8.06 -19.51 -32.18
N ARG A 310 -7.58 -18.85 -31.12
CA ARG A 310 -6.63 -19.40 -30.13
C ARG A 310 -7.25 -19.58 -28.75
N LYS A 311 -8.58 -19.45 -28.60
CA LYS A 311 -9.25 -19.44 -27.30
C LYS A 311 -8.85 -20.62 -26.41
N GLN A 312 -8.95 -21.86 -26.92
CA GLN A 312 -8.60 -23.05 -26.11
C GLN A 312 -7.11 -23.09 -25.74
N ARG A 313 -6.22 -22.63 -26.63
CA ARG A 313 -4.80 -22.47 -26.33
C ARG A 313 -4.60 -21.51 -25.17
N HIS A 314 -5.19 -20.32 -25.23
CA HIS A 314 -5.02 -19.30 -24.19
C HIS A 314 -5.55 -19.76 -22.83
N LEU A 315 -6.66 -20.50 -22.79
CA LEU A 315 -7.20 -21.09 -21.57
C LEU A 315 -6.28 -22.17 -20.98
N ASP A 316 -5.68 -23.01 -21.83
CA ASP A 316 -4.70 -24.00 -21.40
C ASP A 316 -3.42 -23.36 -20.87
N VAL A 317 -2.95 -22.29 -21.51
CA VAL A 317 -1.82 -21.50 -21.02
C VAL A 317 -2.15 -20.82 -19.69
N LEU A 318 -3.35 -20.24 -19.53
CA LEU A 318 -3.79 -19.68 -18.25
C LEU A 318 -3.73 -20.72 -17.13
N ALA A 319 -4.30 -21.90 -17.38
CA ALA A 319 -4.31 -23.00 -16.40
C ALA A 319 -2.89 -23.47 -16.05
N PHE A 320 -2.03 -23.68 -17.05
CA PHE A 320 -0.66 -24.14 -16.84
C PHE A 320 0.19 -23.10 -16.10
N LEU A 321 0.13 -21.83 -16.49
CA LEU A 321 0.89 -20.78 -15.81
C LEU A 321 0.38 -20.57 -14.37
N THR A 322 -0.93 -20.64 -14.13
CA THR A 322 -1.50 -20.59 -12.77
C THR A 322 -0.97 -21.74 -11.90
N MET A 323 -0.90 -22.96 -12.45
CA MET A 323 -0.31 -24.12 -11.77
C MET A 323 1.15 -23.85 -11.38
N LEU A 324 1.98 -23.31 -12.28
CA LEU A 324 3.37 -22.97 -11.97
C LEU A 324 3.49 -21.93 -10.84
N GLN A 325 2.62 -20.93 -10.81
CA GLN A 325 2.59 -19.93 -9.75
C GLN A 325 2.25 -20.56 -8.39
N LEU A 326 1.23 -21.41 -8.33
CA LEU A 326 0.87 -22.15 -7.12
C LEU A 326 1.99 -23.06 -6.63
N GLU A 327 2.61 -23.84 -7.52
CA GLU A 327 3.71 -24.72 -7.15
C GLU A 327 4.88 -23.96 -6.51
N PHE A 328 5.21 -22.78 -7.04
CA PHE A 328 6.23 -21.93 -6.43
C PHE A 328 5.82 -21.45 -5.03
N TYR A 329 4.58 -20.96 -4.89
CA TYR A 329 4.07 -20.50 -3.59
C TYR A 329 4.04 -21.64 -2.57
N GLU A 330 3.53 -22.81 -2.93
CA GLU A 330 3.51 -24.01 -2.09
C GLU A 330 4.93 -24.42 -1.67
N ARG A 331 5.88 -24.45 -2.61
CA ARG A 331 7.28 -24.77 -2.33
C ARG A 331 7.91 -23.77 -1.35
N TYR A 332 7.68 -22.47 -1.57
CA TYR A 332 8.21 -21.43 -0.69
C TYR A 332 7.64 -21.53 0.72
N VAL A 333 6.31 -21.66 0.83
CA VAL A 333 5.61 -21.81 2.12
C VAL A 333 6.13 -23.06 2.85
N ALA A 334 6.22 -24.20 2.17
CA ALA A 334 6.71 -25.44 2.77
C ALA A 334 8.13 -25.29 3.33
N ALA A 335 9.03 -24.65 2.59
CA ALA A 335 10.41 -24.41 3.02
C ALA A 335 10.48 -23.48 4.24
N VAL A 336 9.74 -22.38 4.23
CA VAL A 336 9.66 -21.42 5.35
C VAL A 336 9.06 -22.04 6.60
N ARG A 337 7.99 -22.85 6.47
CA ARG A 337 7.42 -23.60 7.60
C ARG A 337 8.40 -24.64 8.15
N ALA A 338 9.14 -25.33 7.28
CA ALA A 338 10.16 -26.29 7.71
C ALA A 338 11.32 -25.62 8.46
N ALA A 339 11.60 -24.34 8.19
CA ALA A 339 12.56 -23.53 8.95
C ALA A 339 12.02 -22.99 10.29
N GLY A 340 10.76 -23.32 10.65
CA GLY A 340 10.18 -22.99 11.95
C GLY A 340 9.44 -21.66 12.02
N TYR A 341 9.23 -20.96 10.89
CA TYR A 341 8.44 -19.74 10.90
C TYR A 341 6.94 -20.06 10.94
N GLU A 342 6.24 -19.51 11.93
CA GLU A 342 4.81 -19.78 12.19
C GLU A 342 3.88 -18.60 11.88
N GLY A 343 4.42 -17.46 11.40
CA GLY A 343 3.62 -16.24 11.13
C GLY A 343 2.87 -16.22 9.83
N GLU A 344 2.24 -15.09 9.53
CA GLU A 344 1.54 -14.89 8.26
C GLU A 344 2.52 -14.88 7.09
N ILE A 345 2.03 -15.29 5.93
CA ILE A 345 2.76 -15.22 4.68
C ILE A 345 1.82 -14.60 3.66
N SER A 346 2.32 -13.60 2.95
CA SER A 346 1.66 -12.96 1.82
C SER A 346 2.36 -13.37 0.53
N ALA A 347 1.58 -13.53 -0.54
CA ALA A 347 2.09 -14.00 -1.83
C ALA A 347 2.81 -12.88 -2.60
N SER A 348 2.14 -12.35 -3.62
CA SER A 348 2.52 -11.14 -4.32
C SER A 348 1.46 -10.07 -4.08
N ASN A 349 1.87 -8.82 -4.26
CA ASN A 349 1.04 -7.62 -4.16
C ASN A 349 0.59 -7.09 -5.54
N TRP A 350 0.93 -7.83 -6.60
CA TRP A 350 0.67 -7.42 -7.97
C TRP A 350 -0.75 -7.72 -8.44
N GLN A 351 -1.18 -6.97 -9.45
CA GLN A 351 -2.45 -7.15 -10.13
C GLN A 351 -2.18 -7.53 -11.60
N ALA A 352 -2.70 -8.68 -12.03
CA ALA A 352 -2.43 -9.24 -13.34
C ALA A 352 -3.44 -8.78 -14.43
N GLY A 353 -3.46 -7.47 -14.72
CA GLY A 353 -4.39 -6.89 -15.70
C GLY A 353 -5.84 -6.93 -15.24
N SER A 354 -6.77 -7.34 -16.11
CA SER A 354 -8.20 -7.51 -15.80
C SER A 354 -8.68 -8.92 -16.16
N SER A 355 -9.95 -9.22 -15.94
CA SER A 355 -10.61 -10.44 -16.41
C SER A 355 -9.97 -11.71 -15.81
N LEU A 356 -9.94 -12.80 -16.57
CA LEU A 356 -9.55 -14.12 -16.12
C LEU A 356 -8.15 -14.15 -15.48
N SER A 357 -7.17 -13.41 -16.01
CA SER A 357 -5.82 -13.38 -15.44
C SER A 357 -5.77 -12.65 -14.09
N HIS A 358 -6.56 -11.58 -13.93
CA HIS A 358 -6.64 -10.86 -12.66
C HIS A 358 -7.21 -11.76 -11.56
N PHE A 359 -8.35 -12.40 -11.82
CA PHE A 359 -9.01 -13.26 -10.82
C PHE A 359 -8.32 -14.61 -10.62
N ALA A 360 -7.60 -15.12 -11.61
CA ALA A 360 -6.72 -16.28 -11.41
C ALA A 360 -5.51 -15.90 -10.53
N ASN A 361 -4.90 -14.72 -10.74
CA ASN A 361 -3.81 -14.24 -9.89
C ASN A 361 -4.26 -14.03 -8.44
N LEU A 362 -5.37 -13.32 -8.24
CA LEU A 362 -5.96 -13.10 -6.91
C LEU A 362 -6.32 -14.44 -6.24
N TRP A 363 -6.76 -15.43 -7.02
CA TRP A 363 -7.10 -16.76 -6.49
C TRP A 363 -5.87 -17.49 -5.98
N THR A 364 -4.73 -17.38 -6.69
CA THR A 364 -3.46 -17.96 -6.22
C THR A 364 -2.91 -17.24 -4.99
N ASP A 365 -3.07 -15.91 -4.89
CA ASP A 365 -2.69 -15.16 -3.69
C ASP A 365 -3.51 -15.67 -2.48
N ALA A 366 -4.80 -15.91 -2.69
CA ALA A 366 -5.72 -16.43 -1.67
C ALA A 366 -5.43 -17.86 -1.19
N GLN A 367 -4.59 -18.62 -1.92
CA GLN A 367 -4.14 -19.94 -1.45
C GLN A 367 -3.01 -19.85 -0.43
N VAL A 368 -2.41 -18.67 -0.25
CA VAL A 368 -1.26 -18.48 0.66
C VAL A 368 -1.70 -17.93 2.01
N GLY A 369 -2.30 -16.74 2.04
CA GLY A 369 -2.59 -16.04 3.29
C GLY A 369 -3.16 -14.65 3.07
N THR A 370 -2.61 -13.67 3.78
CA THR A 370 -3.05 -12.27 3.71
C THR A 370 -2.97 -11.74 2.27
N ILE A 371 -4.06 -11.14 1.79
CA ILE A 371 -4.12 -10.53 0.45
C ILE A 371 -3.45 -9.17 0.52
N ASP A 372 -2.44 -8.92 -0.33
CA ASP A 372 -1.71 -7.67 -0.37
C ASP A 372 -1.90 -6.95 -1.71
N ARG A 373 -1.96 -5.62 -1.72
CA ARG A 373 -2.01 -4.81 -2.95
C ARG A 373 -1.17 -3.54 -2.82
N HIS A 374 -0.76 -3.01 -3.97
CA HIS A 374 -0.10 -1.71 -4.10
C HIS A 374 -0.92 -0.77 -4.97
N ASN A 375 -1.04 0.50 -4.55
CA ASN A 375 -1.66 1.53 -5.36
C ASN A 375 -1.20 2.93 -4.94
N TYR A 376 -1.06 3.83 -5.90
CA TYR A 376 -0.52 5.17 -5.71
C TYR A 376 -1.46 6.21 -6.30
N PHE A 377 -1.29 7.48 -5.90
CA PHE A 377 -2.12 8.55 -6.42
C PHE A 377 -1.32 9.81 -6.77
N GLY A 378 -1.70 10.46 -7.87
CA GLY A 378 -1.08 11.71 -8.32
C GLY A 378 0.31 11.53 -8.93
N GLY A 379 1.26 12.36 -8.50
CA GLY A 379 2.62 12.41 -9.03
C GLY A 379 2.77 13.24 -10.30
N SER A 380 3.90 13.05 -10.99
CA SER A 380 4.14 13.70 -12.28
C SER A 380 4.45 12.67 -13.36
N ARG A 381 3.92 12.88 -14.57
CA ARG A 381 4.12 11.98 -15.71
C ARG A 381 4.64 12.76 -16.89
N LYS A 382 5.38 12.05 -17.73
CA LYS A 382 5.77 12.57 -19.03
C LYS A 382 4.58 12.44 -19.98
N ASN A 383 4.07 13.57 -20.46
CA ASN A 383 3.10 13.57 -21.55
C ASN A 383 3.73 12.91 -22.78
N ARG A 384 3.06 11.91 -23.35
CA ARG A 384 3.60 11.13 -24.48
C ARG A 384 3.67 11.93 -25.78
N GLU A 385 2.79 12.91 -25.97
CA GLU A 385 2.69 13.72 -27.18
C GLU A 385 3.66 14.91 -27.15
N THR A 386 3.70 15.65 -26.04
CA THR A 386 4.52 16.87 -25.91
C THR A 386 5.90 16.60 -25.32
N GLY A 387 6.07 15.49 -24.61
CA GLY A 387 7.28 15.17 -23.85
C GLY A 387 7.43 15.99 -22.55
N GLU A 388 6.53 16.93 -22.27
CA GLU A 388 6.56 17.75 -21.05
C GLU A 388 6.13 16.95 -19.82
N ARG A 389 6.59 17.38 -18.64
CA ARG A 389 6.21 16.78 -17.37
C ARG A 389 4.96 17.46 -16.82
N VAL A 390 3.88 16.69 -16.72
CA VAL A 390 2.58 17.13 -16.22
C VAL A 390 2.41 16.61 -14.80
N VAL A 391 1.99 17.48 -13.89
CA VAL A 391 1.63 17.17 -12.51
C VAL A 391 0.17 16.74 -12.48
N HIS A 392 -0.10 15.58 -11.91
CA HIS A 392 -1.44 15.08 -11.65
C HIS A 392 -1.86 15.52 -10.24
N ASN A 393 -2.25 16.79 -10.12
CA ASN A 393 -2.65 17.41 -8.85
C ASN A 393 -4.16 17.22 -8.58
N GLY A 394 -4.70 16.02 -8.79
CA GLY A 394 -6.09 15.70 -8.46
C GLY A 394 -6.25 15.37 -6.97
N SER A 395 -7.50 15.29 -6.52
CA SER A 395 -7.88 14.81 -5.19
C SER A 395 -8.64 13.49 -5.28
N MET A 396 -8.32 12.54 -4.41
CA MET A 396 -9.06 11.29 -4.24
C MET A 396 -10.49 11.54 -3.76
N LEU A 397 -10.74 12.66 -3.07
CA LEU A 397 -12.06 13.03 -2.55
C LEU A 397 -13.08 13.34 -3.65
N ALA A 398 -12.61 13.62 -4.86
CA ALA A 398 -13.46 13.97 -5.99
C ALA A 398 -14.42 12.83 -6.36
N ARG A 399 -14.02 11.56 -6.16
CA ARG A 399 -14.83 10.36 -6.45
C ARG A 399 -14.65 9.31 -5.35
N ALA A 400 -15.76 8.87 -4.77
CA ALA A 400 -15.76 7.85 -3.73
C ALA A 400 -15.21 6.52 -4.27
N GLY A 401 -14.38 5.84 -3.47
CA GLY A 401 -13.77 4.56 -3.86
C GLY A 401 -12.70 4.64 -4.95
N SER A 402 -12.33 5.84 -5.40
CA SER A 402 -11.31 6.04 -6.44
C SER A 402 -9.87 5.95 -5.91
N GLY A 403 -8.90 5.99 -6.83
CA GLY A 403 -7.47 6.01 -6.50
C GLY A 403 -7.06 4.81 -5.64
N MET A 404 -6.26 5.08 -4.61
CA MET A 404 -5.72 4.04 -3.71
C MET A 404 -6.81 3.21 -3.01
N LEU A 405 -8.00 3.79 -2.77
CA LEU A 405 -9.12 3.09 -2.12
C LEU A 405 -9.70 1.99 -3.01
N SER A 406 -9.63 2.12 -4.34
CA SER A 406 -10.11 1.12 -5.29
C SER A 406 -9.42 -0.24 -5.17
N SER A 407 -8.27 -0.29 -4.50
CA SER A 407 -7.60 -1.56 -4.13
C SER A 407 -8.50 -2.48 -3.31
N GLY A 408 -9.47 -1.92 -2.57
CA GLY A 408 -10.47 -2.68 -1.80
C GLY A 408 -11.38 -3.57 -2.65
N MET A 409 -11.51 -3.29 -3.96
CA MET A 409 -12.25 -4.17 -4.89
C MET A 409 -11.64 -5.57 -5.01
N GLN A 410 -10.45 -5.80 -4.44
CA GLN A 410 -9.69 -7.05 -4.48
C GLN A 410 -9.59 -7.72 -3.11
N GLN A 411 -10.29 -7.23 -2.08
CA GLN A 411 -10.38 -7.94 -0.80
C GLN A 411 -11.01 -9.31 -1.03
N VAL A 412 -10.49 -10.37 -0.42
CA VAL A 412 -11.06 -11.73 -0.54
C VAL A 412 -11.79 -12.08 0.73
N ALA A 413 -13.04 -12.53 0.59
CA ALA A 413 -13.87 -12.92 1.72
C ALA A 413 -13.16 -14.02 2.56
N GLY A 414 -13.13 -13.84 3.87
CA GLY A 414 -12.51 -14.79 4.79
C GLY A 414 -10.98 -14.67 4.93
N LEU A 415 -10.34 -13.70 4.28
CA LEU A 415 -8.90 -13.43 4.39
C LEU A 415 -8.62 -11.97 4.81
N PRO A 416 -7.55 -11.74 5.60
CA PRO A 416 -7.08 -10.40 5.89
C PRO A 416 -6.66 -9.65 4.63
N PHE A 417 -6.77 -8.32 4.67
CA PHE A 417 -6.36 -7.45 3.57
C PHE A 417 -5.28 -6.46 3.99
N MET A 418 -4.28 -6.30 3.14
CA MET A 418 -3.13 -5.43 3.31
C MET A 418 -2.98 -4.51 2.08
N LEU A 419 -2.69 -3.24 2.33
CA LEU A 419 -2.21 -2.29 1.33
C LEU A 419 -0.77 -1.92 1.68
N SER A 420 0.22 -2.70 1.20
CA SER A 420 1.60 -2.59 1.68
C SER A 420 2.48 -1.55 0.97
N GLU A 421 1.98 -0.93 -0.10
CA GLU A 421 2.57 0.28 -0.65
C GLU A 421 1.49 1.22 -1.21
N TRP A 422 1.51 2.44 -0.70
CA TRP A 422 0.69 3.54 -1.19
C TRP A 422 1.22 4.89 -0.70
N ILE A 423 0.98 5.95 -1.48
CA ILE A 423 1.11 7.36 -1.07
C ILE A 423 0.56 8.27 -2.17
N HIS A 424 0.22 9.51 -1.80
CA HIS A 424 0.19 10.63 -2.74
C HIS A 424 1.60 10.96 -3.21
N VAL A 425 1.89 10.66 -4.47
CA VAL A 425 3.21 10.84 -5.05
C VAL A 425 3.45 12.34 -5.28
N TRP A 426 4.60 12.83 -4.81
CA TRP A 426 5.04 14.21 -5.07
C TRP A 426 5.11 14.47 -6.59
N PRO A 427 4.66 15.63 -7.09
CA PRO A 427 4.30 16.84 -6.35
C PRO A 427 2.78 17.03 -6.14
N ASN A 428 2.00 15.96 -5.94
CA ASN A 428 0.59 16.13 -5.54
C ASN A 428 0.48 16.83 -4.17
N GLU A 429 -0.40 17.83 -4.08
CA GLU A 429 -0.48 18.73 -2.92
C GLU A 429 -1.45 18.26 -1.82
N TYR A 430 -2.27 17.24 -2.08
CA TYR A 430 -3.36 16.81 -1.21
C TYR A 430 -2.98 15.64 -0.29
N GLY A 431 -1.70 15.52 0.07
CA GLY A 431 -1.16 14.36 0.80
C GLY A 431 -1.87 13.98 2.11
N VAL A 432 -2.55 14.92 2.77
CA VAL A 432 -3.28 14.63 4.03
C VAL A 432 -4.53 13.78 3.83
N GLU A 433 -5.18 13.86 2.67
CA GLU A 433 -6.39 13.07 2.42
C GLU A 433 -6.07 11.57 2.37
N GLY A 434 -4.85 11.18 1.99
CA GLY A 434 -4.41 9.78 1.91
C GLY A 434 -4.54 9.05 3.25
N PRO A 435 -3.79 9.45 4.30
CA PRO A 435 -3.93 8.87 5.63
C PRO A 435 -5.36 8.96 6.18
N ALA A 436 -6.05 10.07 5.94
CA ALA A 436 -7.43 10.25 6.39
C ALA A 436 -8.39 9.21 5.75
N LEU A 437 -8.30 9.01 4.43
CA LEU A 437 -9.14 8.08 3.69
C LEU A 437 -8.82 6.62 4.01
N ILE A 438 -7.53 6.27 4.03
CA ILE A 438 -7.10 4.90 4.32
C ILE A 438 -7.41 4.54 5.77
N GLY A 439 -7.24 5.46 6.73
CA GLY A 439 -7.61 5.23 8.12
C GLY A 439 -9.12 5.11 8.35
N ALA A 440 -9.95 5.93 7.69
CA ALA A 440 -11.40 5.94 7.89
C ALA A 440 -12.13 4.88 7.07
N TYR A 441 -11.88 4.82 5.76
CA TYR A 441 -12.56 3.89 4.87
C TYR A 441 -11.82 2.57 4.77
N GLY A 442 -10.49 2.57 4.61
CA GLY A 442 -9.69 1.35 4.49
C GLY A 442 -9.69 0.49 5.76
N LEU A 443 -8.95 0.91 6.79
CA LEU A 443 -8.83 0.14 8.04
C LEU A 443 -10.09 0.21 8.92
N GLY A 444 -10.92 1.24 8.74
CA GLY A 444 -12.22 1.39 9.39
C GLY A 444 -13.31 0.64 8.64
N LEU A 445 -14.05 1.34 7.77
CA LEU A 445 -15.27 0.81 7.14
C LEU A 445 -15.09 -0.53 6.41
N GLN A 446 -14.01 -0.68 5.63
CA GLN A 446 -13.70 -1.91 4.86
C GLN A 446 -13.03 -3.00 5.71
N GLY A 447 -12.60 -2.68 6.94
CA GLY A 447 -11.94 -3.61 7.83
C GLY A 447 -10.59 -4.12 7.33
N TRP A 448 -9.83 -3.33 6.57
CA TRP A 448 -8.47 -3.71 6.18
C TRP A 448 -7.57 -3.85 7.41
N ASP A 449 -6.76 -4.90 7.44
CA ASP A 449 -5.96 -5.24 8.62
C ASP A 449 -4.64 -4.46 8.65
N VAL A 450 -4.06 -4.17 7.49
CA VAL A 450 -2.69 -3.68 7.38
C VAL A 450 -2.55 -2.59 6.33
N SER A 451 -1.75 -1.58 6.64
CA SER A 451 -1.43 -0.49 5.73
C SER A 451 -0.01 0.01 5.93
N TYR A 452 0.75 0.14 4.84
CA TYR A 452 2.10 0.70 4.87
C TYR A 452 2.26 1.81 3.83
N LEU A 453 2.57 3.02 4.30
CA LEU A 453 2.91 4.11 3.38
C LEU A 453 4.30 3.87 2.76
N PHE A 454 4.45 4.19 1.47
CA PHE A 454 5.70 4.06 0.73
C PHE A 454 6.27 5.45 0.42
N GLN A 455 7.56 5.76 0.59
CA GLN A 455 8.65 5.03 1.26
C GLN A 455 9.35 5.94 2.28
N ASN A 456 10.11 5.35 3.21
CA ASN A 456 10.88 6.04 4.23
C ASN A 456 12.37 5.76 4.11
N ARG A 457 13.10 6.84 3.83
CA ARG A 457 14.56 6.94 3.94
C ARG A 457 14.93 8.11 4.88
N ASP A 458 14.10 8.32 5.89
CA ASP A 458 14.12 9.50 6.75
C ASP A 458 15.26 9.48 7.78
N ASP A 459 15.58 10.65 8.34
CA ASP A 459 16.60 10.79 9.39
C ASP A 459 16.01 10.67 10.80
N GLY A 460 14.86 10.00 10.95
CA GLY A 460 14.11 9.88 12.19
C GLY A 460 13.44 11.19 12.62
N GLY A 461 12.88 11.92 11.65
CA GLY A 461 12.20 13.19 11.82
C GLY A 461 11.45 13.60 10.55
N PHE A 462 10.80 14.76 10.58
CA PHE A 462 10.09 15.30 9.40
C PHE A 462 11.06 15.77 8.32
N SER A 463 10.61 15.64 7.07
CA SER A 463 11.34 16.14 5.92
C SER A 463 11.52 17.66 5.99
N PRO A 464 12.77 18.18 5.90
CA PRO A 464 13.02 19.62 5.93
C PRO A 464 12.68 20.32 4.61
N VAL A 465 12.49 19.54 3.53
CA VAL A 465 12.17 19.98 2.17
C VAL A 465 11.35 18.89 1.47
N LEU A 466 10.33 19.28 0.72
CA LEU A 466 9.53 18.39 -0.12
C LEU A 466 10.23 18.08 -1.44
N GLY A 467 9.99 16.89 -1.98
CA GLY A 467 10.49 16.49 -3.31
C GLY A 467 11.95 16.00 -3.31
N SER A 468 12.55 15.78 -2.14
CA SER A 468 13.82 15.04 -2.04
C SER A 468 13.68 13.62 -2.59
N HIS A 469 12.48 13.05 -2.44
CA HIS A 469 12.03 11.78 -2.98
C HIS A 469 10.58 11.96 -3.47
N ASN A 470 10.19 11.17 -4.48
CA ASN A 470 8.80 11.20 -4.97
C ASN A 470 7.79 10.64 -3.96
N TRP A 471 8.27 9.75 -3.09
CA TRP A 471 7.50 9.06 -2.07
C TRP A 471 8.09 9.45 -0.72
N ASP A 472 7.45 10.38 -0.02
CA ASP A 472 7.96 10.99 1.21
C ASP A 472 6.87 10.96 2.30
N VAL A 473 6.88 9.89 3.10
CA VAL A 473 5.92 9.72 4.19
C VAL A 473 6.13 10.75 5.29
N THR A 474 7.39 11.14 5.56
CA THR A 474 7.75 12.09 6.63
C THR A 474 7.53 13.54 6.23
N ALA A 475 6.94 13.80 5.06
CA ALA A 475 6.46 15.12 4.69
C ALA A 475 5.39 15.59 5.70
N PRO A 476 5.44 16.85 6.17
CA PRO A 476 4.49 17.37 7.16
C PRO A 476 3.00 17.21 6.80
N GLN A 477 2.64 17.37 5.52
CA GLN A 477 1.27 17.19 5.03
C GLN A 477 0.82 15.71 4.98
N VAL A 478 1.73 14.75 5.14
CA VAL A 478 1.40 13.31 5.19
C VAL A 478 1.43 12.83 6.64
N MET A 479 2.59 12.91 7.32
CA MET A 479 2.74 12.38 8.67
C MET A 479 2.19 13.30 9.77
N GLY A 480 1.97 14.59 9.51
CA GLY A 480 1.42 15.52 10.51
C GLY A 480 0.00 15.17 10.98
N VAL A 481 -0.76 14.40 10.21
CA VAL A 481 -2.11 13.95 10.62
C VAL A 481 -2.08 12.65 11.43
N PHE A 482 -0.95 11.94 11.47
CA PHE A 482 -0.85 10.63 12.11
C PHE A 482 -1.28 10.61 13.58
N PRO A 483 -0.98 11.61 14.43
CA PRO A 483 -1.44 11.58 15.82
C PRO A 483 -2.97 11.46 15.95
N ALA A 484 -3.75 11.96 14.99
CA ALA A 484 -5.20 11.77 14.97
C ALA A 484 -5.60 10.44 14.31
N VAL A 485 -5.08 10.16 13.11
CA VAL A 485 -5.47 8.97 12.33
C VAL A 485 -5.03 7.67 13.02
N ALA A 486 -3.84 7.61 13.61
CA ALA A 486 -3.37 6.42 14.32
C ALA A 486 -4.20 6.16 15.58
N ARG A 487 -4.67 7.20 16.32
CA ARG A 487 -5.59 7.01 17.45
C ARG A 487 -6.92 6.41 16.99
N GLN A 488 -7.47 6.94 15.90
CA GLN A 488 -8.68 6.43 15.27
C GLN A 488 -8.53 4.96 14.87
N VAL A 489 -7.43 4.61 14.19
CA VAL A 489 -7.17 3.24 13.72
C VAL A 489 -6.93 2.28 14.88
N LEU A 490 -6.05 2.62 15.81
CA LEU A 490 -5.63 1.71 16.88
C LEU A 490 -6.70 1.48 17.95
N ARG A 491 -7.62 2.43 18.14
CA ARG A 491 -8.79 2.28 19.02
C ARG A 491 -9.99 1.62 18.33
N GLY A 492 -9.96 1.50 16.99
CA GLY A 492 -11.08 0.99 16.20
C GLY A 492 -12.27 1.93 16.20
N ASP A 493 -12.03 3.24 16.09
CA ASP A 493 -13.06 4.28 16.24
C ASP A 493 -14.14 4.23 15.16
N VAL A 494 -13.79 3.77 13.96
CA VAL A 494 -14.74 3.56 12.86
C VAL A 494 -15.12 2.09 12.83
N ALA A 495 -16.42 1.81 12.94
CA ALA A 495 -16.96 0.46 12.84
C ALA A 495 -16.85 -0.07 11.41
N GLU A 496 -16.55 -1.37 11.30
CA GLU A 496 -16.58 -2.09 10.04
C GLU A 496 -18.00 -2.27 9.52
N ALA A 497 -18.19 -2.16 8.20
CA ALA A 497 -19.48 -2.42 7.57
C ALA A 497 -19.85 -3.90 7.68
N GLN A 498 -21.06 -4.16 8.16
CA GLN A 498 -21.67 -5.50 8.11
C GLN A 498 -22.30 -5.78 6.74
N GLU A 499 -22.73 -4.72 6.04
CA GLU A 499 -23.23 -4.83 4.67
C GLU A 499 -22.10 -5.11 3.71
N ARG A 500 -22.28 -6.13 2.85
CA ARG A 500 -21.25 -6.62 1.94
C ARG A 500 -21.71 -6.59 0.48
N ALA A 501 -20.92 -5.97 -0.38
CA ALA A 501 -21.03 -6.06 -1.82
C ALA A 501 -20.06 -7.13 -2.32
N GLN A 502 -20.61 -8.25 -2.82
CA GLN A 502 -19.83 -9.44 -3.15
C GLN A 502 -19.70 -9.64 -4.66
N LEU A 503 -18.47 -9.68 -5.15
CA LEU A 503 -18.13 -10.14 -6.50
C LEU A 503 -17.87 -11.65 -6.46
N LYS A 504 -18.73 -12.46 -7.08
CA LYS A 504 -18.64 -13.92 -7.00
C LYS A 504 -17.85 -14.48 -8.17
N VAL A 505 -16.81 -15.24 -7.85
CA VAL A 505 -15.91 -15.88 -8.82
C VAL A 505 -15.90 -17.38 -8.57
N HIS A 506 -16.07 -18.19 -9.61
CA HIS A 506 -15.87 -19.63 -9.54
C HIS A 506 -14.56 -19.96 -10.29
N ALA A 507 -13.53 -20.36 -9.56
CA ALA A 507 -12.18 -20.49 -10.11
C ALA A 507 -12.10 -21.45 -11.32
N ALA A 508 -12.82 -22.58 -11.28
CA ALA A 508 -12.81 -23.53 -12.39
C ALA A 508 -13.45 -22.96 -13.69
N SER A 509 -14.46 -22.08 -13.57
CA SER A 509 -15.05 -21.39 -14.73
C SER A 509 -14.08 -20.44 -15.42
N LEU A 510 -13.08 -19.91 -14.70
CA LEU A 510 -12.01 -19.11 -15.31
C LEU A 510 -11.21 -19.92 -16.33
N PHE A 511 -10.79 -21.13 -15.94
CA PHE A 511 -9.97 -22.02 -16.78
C PHE A 511 -10.78 -22.71 -17.88
N ALA A 512 -12.10 -22.83 -17.71
CA ALA A 512 -13.02 -23.28 -18.76
C ALA A 512 -13.37 -22.16 -19.77
N GLY A 513 -13.02 -20.90 -19.47
CA GLY A 513 -13.38 -19.75 -20.31
C GLY A 513 -14.88 -19.42 -20.31
N GLU A 514 -15.57 -19.83 -19.24
CA GLU A 514 -16.97 -19.51 -18.96
C GLU A 514 -17.13 -18.13 -18.31
N GLY A 515 -16.05 -17.62 -17.69
CA GLY A 515 -16.00 -16.29 -17.09
C GLY A 515 -16.74 -16.19 -15.76
N PHE A 516 -17.30 -15.01 -15.50
CA PHE A 516 -18.07 -14.68 -14.31
C PHE A 516 -19.21 -13.70 -14.69
N ASP A 517 -20.20 -13.54 -13.81
CA ASP A 517 -21.45 -12.79 -14.06
C ASP A 517 -21.29 -11.26 -13.93
N PHE A 518 -20.09 -10.73 -14.18
CA PHE A 518 -19.79 -9.29 -14.16
C PHE A 518 -18.66 -8.97 -15.14
N GLU A 519 -18.53 -7.72 -15.54
CA GLU A 519 -17.37 -7.19 -16.25
C GLU A 519 -16.49 -6.41 -15.28
N ASP A 520 -15.19 -6.71 -15.25
CA ASP A 520 -14.20 -5.89 -14.57
C ASP A 520 -13.40 -5.05 -15.56
N GLN A 521 -12.98 -3.88 -15.10
CA GLN A 521 -12.04 -3.03 -15.82
C GLN A 521 -11.01 -2.52 -14.85
N VAL A 522 -9.77 -2.46 -15.34
CA VAL A 522 -8.67 -1.82 -14.64
C VAL A 522 -8.05 -0.78 -15.55
N GLU A 523 -8.15 0.47 -15.15
CA GLU A 523 -7.39 1.56 -15.73
C GLU A 523 -6.07 1.67 -14.99
N GLN A 524 -4.96 1.47 -15.71
CA GLN A 524 -3.62 1.53 -15.14
C GLN A 524 -2.76 2.49 -15.97
N GLY A 525 -2.21 3.51 -15.30
CA GLY A 525 -1.25 4.42 -15.92
C GLY A 525 0.18 3.91 -15.77
N TYR A 526 0.62 3.77 -14.51
CA TYR A 526 1.86 3.11 -14.12
C TYR A 526 1.63 2.36 -12.79
N ASP A 527 1.98 2.99 -11.66
CA ASP A 527 1.74 2.43 -10.32
C ASP A 527 0.35 2.77 -9.76
N ASP A 528 -0.34 3.73 -10.37
CA ASP A 528 -1.73 4.09 -10.08
C ASP A 528 -2.72 3.21 -10.83
N LYS A 529 -3.73 2.73 -10.10
CA LYS A 529 -4.75 1.82 -10.59
C LYS A 529 -6.13 2.30 -10.17
N VAL A 530 -7.09 2.21 -11.08
CA VAL A 530 -8.52 2.33 -10.80
C VAL A 530 -9.19 1.02 -11.21
N LEU A 531 -9.80 0.34 -10.23
CA LEU A 531 -10.53 -0.90 -10.44
C LEU A 531 -12.03 -0.62 -10.38
N GLN A 532 -12.78 -1.15 -11.34
CA GLN A 532 -14.24 -0.98 -11.41
C GLN A 532 -14.93 -2.21 -11.98
N THR A 533 -16.20 -2.37 -11.63
CA THR A 533 -17.07 -3.43 -12.20
C THR A 533 -18.44 -2.87 -12.56
N ASP A 534 -19.16 -3.56 -13.45
CA ASP A 534 -20.53 -3.19 -13.83
C ASP A 534 -21.58 -3.53 -12.75
N LYS A 535 -21.29 -4.48 -11.84
CA LYS A 535 -22.18 -4.87 -10.74
C LYS A 535 -21.94 -4.13 -9.43
N VAL A 536 -20.69 -3.81 -9.12
CA VAL A 536 -20.29 -3.10 -7.90
C VAL A 536 -19.46 -1.88 -8.30
N ASN A 537 -20.10 -0.72 -8.25
CA ASN A 537 -19.43 0.56 -8.47
C ASN A 537 -18.39 0.79 -7.35
N PRO A 538 -17.17 1.28 -7.65
CA PRO A 538 -16.16 1.57 -6.64
C PRO A 538 -16.65 2.48 -5.49
N ALA A 539 -17.59 3.39 -5.75
CA ALA A 539 -18.21 4.22 -4.73
C ALA A 539 -18.95 3.43 -3.64
N ALA A 540 -19.25 2.13 -3.86
CA ALA A 540 -19.69 1.20 -2.82
C ALA A 540 -18.69 1.09 -1.65
N LEU A 541 -17.39 1.31 -1.90
CA LEU A 541 -16.35 1.34 -0.85
C LEU A 541 -16.56 2.47 0.19
N ALA A 542 -17.40 3.46 -0.11
CA ALA A 542 -17.82 4.49 0.84
C ALA A 542 -19.10 4.14 1.62
N ALA A 543 -19.80 3.06 1.23
CA ALA A 543 -21.10 2.65 1.77
C ALA A 543 -21.03 1.32 2.54
N ALA A 544 -20.39 0.31 1.95
CA ALA A 544 -20.41 -1.08 2.38
C ALA A 544 -19.03 -1.72 2.17
N ARG A 545 -18.79 -2.88 2.78
CA ARG A 545 -17.57 -3.64 2.55
C ARG A 545 -17.62 -4.32 1.19
N VAL A 546 -16.61 -4.16 0.35
CA VAL A 546 -16.53 -4.82 -0.96
C VAL A 546 -15.58 -6.00 -0.89
N GLU A 547 -15.99 -7.16 -1.39
CA GLU A 547 -15.15 -8.36 -1.39
C GLU A 547 -15.38 -9.26 -2.61
N VAL A 548 -14.34 -10.00 -2.98
CA VAL A 548 -14.36 -11.12 -3.91
C VAL A 548 -14.61 -12.39 -3.13
N VAL A 549 -15.61 -13.16 -3.57
CA VAL A 549 -15.95 -14.47 -3.00
C VAL A 549 -15.61 -15.54 -4.01
N TYR A 550 -14.63 -16.38 -3.69
CA TYR A 550 -14.40 -17.61 -4.44
C TYR A 550 -15.44 -18.67 -4.04
N THR A 551 -16.26 -19.08 -5.01
CA THR A 551 -17.40 -19.98 -4.83
C THR A 551 -17.07 -21.39 -5.33
N ASP A 552 -17.74 -22.41 -4.78
CA ASP A 552 -17.57 -23.82 -5.16
C ASP A 552 -18.26 -24.19 -6.48
N ALA A 553 -19.20 -23.36 -6.94
CA ALA A 553 -19.94 -23.54 -8.18
C ALA A 553 -20.31 -22.17 -8.78
N PRO A 554 -20.55 -22.06 -10.10
CA PRO A 554 -20.93 -20.80 -10.73
C PRO A 554 -22.14 -20.17 -10.03
N ALA A 555 -22.01 -18.89 -9.67
CA ALA A 555 -23.04 -18.13 -8.97
C ALA A 555 -23.15 -16.71 -9.52
N ALA A 556 -24.38 -16.20 -9.61
CA ALA A 556 -24.66 -14.84 -10.07
C ALA A 556 -24.16 -13.79 -9.06
N THR A 557 -23.64 -12.69 -9.58
CA THR A 557 -23.19 -11.52 -8.82
C THR A 557 -24.32 -10.50 -8.77
N ALA A 558 -24.81 -10.21 -7.56
CA ALA A 558 -25.85 -9.21 -7.37
C ALA A 558 -25.29 -7.81 -7.61
N ALA A 559 -26.02 -6.98 -8.35
CA ALA A 559 -25.69 -5.56 -8.46
C ALA A 559 -25.88 -4.88 -7.10
N PHE A 560 -24.91 -4.07 -6.68
CA PHE A 560 -24.98 -3.32 -5.43
C PHE A 560 -25.80 -2.04 -5.64
N ASP A 561 -26.87 -1.87 -4.87
CA ASP A 561 -27.71 -0.68 -4.89
C ASP A 561 -27.06 0.45 -4.07
N LEU A 562 -26.20 1.22 -4.72
CA LEU A 562 -25.54 2.38 -4.09
C LEU A 562 -26.54 3.51 -3.75
N ASP A 563 -27.65 3.62 -4.48
CA ASP A 563 -28.63 4.70 -4.28
C ASP A 563 -29.35 4.56 -2.94
N ALA A 564 -29.49 3.34 -2.41
CA ALA A 564 -29.97 3.09 -1.05
C ALA A 564 -29.14 3.77 0.05
N TYR A 565 -27.89 4.15 -0.26
CA TYR A 565 -26.97 4.82 0.66
C TYR A 565 -26.80 6.31 0.37
N ARG A 566 -27.57 6.89 -0.57
CA ARG A 566 -27.51 8.31 -0.88
C ARG A 566 -28.39 9.16 0.04
N GLU A 567 -27.79 10.18 0.64
CA GLU A 567 -28.46 11.24 1.41
C GLU A 567 -28.21 12.60 0.77
N GLY A 568 -29.09 12.98 -0.15
CA GLY A 568 -28.89 14.13 -1.02
C GLY A 568 -27.68 13.89 -1.93
N ALA A 569 -26.71 14.80 -1.89
CA ALA A 569 -25.46 14.68 -2.67
C ALA A 569 -24.42 13.73 -2.06
N ALA A 570 -24.67 13.19 -0.85
CA ALA A 570 -23.69 12.38 -0.15
C ALA A 570 -23.97 10.88 -0.22
N ILE A 571 -22.91 10.09 -0.14
CA ILE A 571 -22.95 8.66 0.14
C ILE A 571 -22.72 8.50 1.65
N ARG A 572 -23.66 7.87 2.34
CA ARG A 572 -23.55 7.58 3.78
C ARG A 572 -23.18 6.12 3.98
N ALA A 573 -22.14 5.89 4.78
CA ALA A 573 -21.76 4.54 5.17
C ALA A 573 -22.90 3.81 5.89
N SER A 574 -23.00 2.50 5.68
CA SER A 574 -23.96 1.61 6.35
C SER A 574 -23.90 1.70 7.88
N THR A 575 -22.72 1.99 8.44
CA THR A 575 -22.51 2.21 9.88
C THR A 575 -23.03 3.56 10.38
N GLY A 576 -23.26 4.50 9.45
CA GLY A 576 -23.70 5.85 9.74
C GLY A 576 -22.63 6.80 10.29
N GLN A 577 -21.39 6.33 10.47
CA GLN A 577 -20.29 7.12 11.03
C GLN A 577 -19.52 7.93 9.99
N LEU A 578 -19.66 7.60 8.70
CA LEU A 578 -18.98 8.25 7.60
C LEU A 578 -19.98 8.77 6.56
N ARG A 579 -19.67 9.92 5.97
CA ARG A 579 -20.45 10.52 4.88
C ARG A 579 -19.50 11.17 3.89
N TRP A 580 -19.60 10.82 2.61
CA TRP A 580 -18.77 11.33 1.51
C TRP A 580 -19.62 12.19 0.57
N VAL A 581 -19.16 13.40 0.26
CA VAL A 581 -19.72 14.24 -0.81
C VAL A 581 -18.69 14.32 -1.93
N GLU A 582 -19.05 13.84 -3.11
CA GLU A 582 -18.18 13.85 -4.29
C GLU A 582 -18.09 15.26 -4.89
N ALA A 583 -17.10 15.51 -5.74
CA ALA A 583 -17.04 16.72 -6.53
C ALA A 583 -18.10 16.73 -7.64
N ASP A 584 -18.37 17.88 -8.24
CA ASP A 584 -19.26 17.96 -9.40
C ASP A 584 -18.71 17.14 -10.58
N ASN A 585 -19.58 16.64 -11.45
CA ASN A 585 -19.20 15.75 -12.55
C ASN A 585 -18.16 16.42 -13.47
N GLY A 586 -17.02 15.75 -13.67
CA GLY A 586 -15.90 16.24 -14.49
C GLY A 586 -14.84 17.03 -13.72
N GLU A 587 -15.06 17.35 -12.44
CA GLU A 587 -14.03 17.94 -11.59
C GLU A 587 -13.08 16.87 -11.01
N HIS A 588 -11.79 17.20 -11.01
CA HIS A 588 -10.71 16.34 -10.48
C HIS A 588 -10.16 16.84 -9.13
N GLN A 589 -10.61 18.01 -8.68
CA GLN A 589 -10.36 18.60 -7.38
C GLN A 589 -11.72 18.95 -6.77
N GLY A 590 -11.94 18.58 -5.52
CA GLY A 590 -13.24 18.77 -4.86
C GLY A 590 -13.62 17.57 -3.99
N GLY A 591 -14.82 17.66 -3.43
CA GLY A 591 -15.35 16.64 -2.53
C GLY A 591 -14.75 16.69 -1.12
N PHE A 592 -15.45 16.07 -0.19
CA PHE A 592 -15.06 15.98 1.21
C PHE A 592 -15.76 14.81 1.90
N PHE A 593 -15.23 14.37 3.03
CA PHE A 593 -15.96 13.46 3.90
C PHE A 593 -16.02 13.97 5.34
N THR A 594 -17.00 13.45 6.07
CA THR A 594 -17.15 13.66 7.51
C THR A 594 -17.07 12.34 8.25
N LEU A 595 -16.45 12.35 9.43
CA LEU A 595 -16.40 11.24 10.37
C LEU A 595 -17.08 11.67 11.68
N ASN A 596 -17.97 10.84 12.20
CA ASN A 596 -18.60 11.03 13.50
C ASN A 596 -18.71 9.69 14.23
N SER A 597 -17.75 9.44 15.13
CA SER A 597 -17.75 8.29 16.04
C SER A 597 -17.60 8.75 17.49
N PRO A 598 -17.76 7.85 18.49
CA PRO A 598 -17.53 8.20 19.88
C PRO A 598 -16.11 8.72 20.16
N GLY A 599 -15.09 8.12 19.55
CA GLY A 599 -13.68 8.46 19.80
C GLY A 599 -13.11 9.58 18.94
N THR A 600 -13.66 9.78 17.74
CA THR A 600 -13.15 10.74 16.76
C THR A 600 -14.27 11.43 15.98
N GLN A 601 -14.09 12.72 15.68
CA GLN A 601 -14.89 13.46 14.71
C GLN A 601 -13.97 14.16 13.71
N ALA A 602 -14.34 14.21 12.42
CA ALA A 602 -13.53 14.89 11.43
C ALA A 602 -14.35 15.51 10.28
N LEU A 603 -13.76 16.54 9.68
CA LEU A 603 -14.14 17.09 8.37
C LEU A 603 -12.88 17.20 7.52
N VAL A 604 -12.85 16.51 6.39
CA VAL A 604 -11.65 16.38 5.54
C VAL A 604 -12.00 16.64 4.09
N GLY A 605 -11.33 17.61 3.46
CA GLY A 605 -11.46 17.88 2.02
C GLY A 605 -11.80 19.30 1.66
N PHE A 606 -12.37 19.46 0.46
CA PHE A 606 -12.83 20.73 -0.09
C PHE A 606 -14.20 21.08 0.48
N ALA A 607 -14.20 21.58 1.71
CA ALA A 607 -15.40 21.75 2.51
C ALA A 607 -15.66 23.20 2.92
N GLN A 608 -15.18 24.17 2.15
CA GLN A 608 -15.36 25.59 2.48
C GLN A 608 -16.83 25.95 2.72
N GLY A 609 -17.08 26.53 3.88
CA GLY A 609 -18.41 26.95 4.31
C GLY A 609 -19.34 25.79 4.70
N GLN A 610 -18.92 24.53 4.53
CA GLN A 610 -19.66 23.35 4.94
C GLN A 610 -19.53 23.13 6.45
N THR A 611 -20.47 22.41 7.03
CA THR A 611 -20.48 22.07 8.45
C THR A 611 -20.73 20.58 8.64
N ALA A 612 -19.73 19.89 9.18
CA ALA A 612 -19.88 18.53 9.68
C ALA A 612 -20.56 18.60 11.04
N ARG A 613 -21.83 18.21 11.09
CA ARG A 613 -22.55 18.05 12.36
C ARG A 613 -22.11 16.76 13.03
N GLY A 614 -21.91 16.80 14.34
CA GLY A 614 -21.66 15.57 15.05
C GLY A 614 -21.96 15.64 16.53
N SER A 615 -21.60 14.56 17.22
CA SER A 615 -22.18 14.26 18.52
C SER A 615 -21.67 15.18 19.63
N TYR A 616 -20.42 15.65 19.54
CA TYR A 616 -19.76 16.43 20.59
C TYR A 616 -19.33 17.83 20.15
N ALA A 617 -19.17 18.04 18.84
CA ALA A 617 -18.99 19.34 18.24
C ALA A 617 -19.45 19.36 16.77
N ASP A 618 -19.89 20.53 16.31
CA ASP A 618 -19.99 20.82 14.88
C ASP A 618 -18.67 21.43 14.39
N ILE A 619 -18.15 20.94 13.26
CA ILE A 619 -16.94 21.45 12.62
C ILE A 619 -17.34 22.19 11.34
N ARG A 620 -17.11 23.50 11.28
CA ARG A 620 -17.24 24.28 10.05
C ARG A 620 -15.86 24.63 9.51
N LEU A 621 -15.58 24.26 8.27
CA LEU A 621 -14.34 24.65 7.60
C LEU A 621 -14.54 26.00 6.90
N ASP A 622 -13.66 26.96 7.16
CA ASP A 622 -13.66 28.26 6.47
C ASP A 622 -12.57 28.32 5.38
N SER A 623 -11.50 27.51 5.50
CA SER A 623 -10.52 27.29 4.41
C SER A 623 -11.13 26.51 3.25
N GLU A 624 -10.52 26.63 2.07
CA GLU A 624 -10.91 25.87 0.88
C GLU A 624 -10.78 24.36 1.11
N TYR A 625 -9.60 23.95 1.55
CA TYR A 625 -9.20 22.57 1.79
C TYR A 625 -8.55 22.41 3.16
N GLY A 626 -8.73 21.24 3.77
CA GLY A 626 -8.01 20.84 4.97
C GLY A 626 -8.59 19.60 5.63
N ALA A 627 -7.83 19.03 6.56
CA ALA A 627 -8.27 17.94 7.43
C ALA A 627 -8.34 18.45 8.87
N VAL A 628 -9.54 18.52 9.45
CA VAL A 628 -9.75 18.90 10.85
C VAL A 628 -10.28 17.69 11.61
N TYR A 629 -9.50 17.20 12.57
CA TYR A 629 -9.82 16.09 13.46
C TYR A 629 -9.99 16.57 14.90
N LEU A 630 -10.98 16.01 15.59
CA LEU A 630 -11.14 16.00 17.03
C LEU A 630 -11.00 14.55 17.49
N SER A 631 -10.06 14.24 18.37
CA SER A 631 -9.89 12.88 18.88
C SER A 631 -9.68 12.87 20.38
N ALA A 632 -10.30 11.90 21.06
CA ALA A 632 -10.02 11.62 22.46
C ALA A 632 -8.55 11.21 22.63
N LEU A 633 -7.89 11.77 23.64
CA LEU A 633 -6.46 11.63 23.84
C LEU A 633 -6.08 10.30 24.50
N ALA A 634 -6.97 9.74 25.33
CA ALA A 634 -6.75 8.46 26.02
C ALA A 634 -7.15 7.25 25.16
N PRO A 635 -6.43 6.11 25.29
CA PRO A 635 -6.61 4.92 24.45
C PRO A 635 -7.94 4.19 24.63
N ASP A 636 -8.62 4.43 25.75
CA ASP A 636 -9.85 3.75 26.17
C ASP A 636 -11.01 4.72 26.41
N ALA A 637 -10.88 5.98 25.98
CA ALA A 637 -11.88 7.02 26.16
C ALA A 637 -12.56 7.45 24.84
N THR A 638 -13.67 8.15 24.99
CA THR A 638 -14.44 8.81 23.95
C THR A 638 -14.32 10.33 24.06
N LEU A 639 -14.77 11.05 23.05
CA LEU A 639 -14.88 12.50 23.13
C LEU A 639 -15.87 12.93 24.24
N GLY A 640 -16.84 12.09 24.60
CA GLY A 640 -17.84 12.41 25.63
C GLY A 640 -17.30 12.41 27.05
N ASP A 641 -16.35 11.52 27.38
CA ASP A 641 -15.85 11.29 28.73
C ASP A 641 -14.38 11.67 28.93
N ASP A 642 -13.56 11.74 27.88
CA ASP A 642 -12.17 12.15 28.01
C ASP A 642 -12.05 13.63 28.45
N LYS A 643 -11.20 13.91 29.44
CA LYS A 643 -10.93 15.29 29.90
C LYS A 643 -10.00 16.05 28.97
N ALA A 644 -9.41 15.39 27.97
CA ALA A 644 -8.52 15.99 27.01
C ALA A 644 -8.85 15.55 25.59
N TRP A 645 -8.94 16.50 24.66
CA TRP A 645 -8.99 16.21 23.23
C TRP A 645 -7.74 16.75 22.55
N LEU A 646 -7.32 16.06 21.50
CA LEU A 646 -6.41 16.59 20.50
C LEU A 646 -7.22 17.10 19.31
N ILE A 647 -6.96 18.36 18.93
CA ILE A 647 -7.37 18.89 17.62
C ILE A 647 -6.16 18.84 16.70
N THR A 648 -6.32 18.26 15.52
CA THR A 648 -5.33 18.24 14.44
C THR A 648 -5.92 18.86 13.19
N ALA A 649 -5.32 19.93 12.67
CA ALA A 649 -5.78 20.69 11.52
C ALA A 649 -4.65 20.85 10.49
N ILE A 650 -4.63 20.02 9.44
CA ILE A 650 -3.53 19.95 8.46
C ILE A 650 -4.06 20.37 7.08
N GLY A 651 -3.37 21.30 6.43
CA GLY A 651 -3.63 21.76 5.06
C GLY A 651 -2.60 21.23 4.06
N ARG A 652 -2.49 21.89 2.90
CA ARG A 652 -1.42 21.62 1.94
C ARG A 652 -0.05 22.02 2.50
N ALA A 653 1.01 21.57 1.84
CA ALA A 653 2.37 22.02 2.11
C ALA A 653 3.14 22.30 0.82
N ARG A 654 4.05 23.27 0.89
CA ARG A 654 4.92 23.72 -0.21
C ARG A 654 6.29 24.06 0.35
N ASN A 655 7.33 23.92 -0.43
CA ASN A 655 8.63 24.51 -0.08
C ASN A 655 8.54 26.05 -0.15
N THR A 656 9.42 26.73 0.59
CA THR A 656 9.62 28.18 0.47
C THR A 656 10.02 28.51 -0.98
N GLY A 657 9.31 29.43 -1.62
CA GLY A 657 9.50 29.81 -3.03
C GLY A 657 8.99 28.81 -4.08
N MET A 658 8.29 27.74 -3.69
CA MET A 658 7.73 26.76 -4.62
C MET A 658 6.60 27.38 -5.46
N ARG A 659 6.61 27.12 -6.78
CA ARG A 659 5.65 27.71 -7.72
C ARG A 659 5.17 26.71 -8.76
N TYR A 660 3.86 26.67 -8.95
CA TYR A 660 3.21 26.03 -10.09
C TYR A 660 2.81 27.08 -11.15
N ASN A 661 2.45 26.61 -12.34
CA ASN A 661 1.69 27.43 -13.28
C ASN A 661 0.24 27.63 -12.79
N ALA A 662 -0.52 28.48 -13.47
CA ALA A 662 -1.89 28.82 -13.08
C ALA A 662 -2.87 27.64 -13.11
N ALA A 663 -2.60 26.62 -13.93
CA ALA A 663 -3.41 25.41 -14.02
C ALA A 663 -3.02 24.35 -12.96
N GLU A 664 -1.97 24.60 -12.18
CA GLU A 664 -1.41 23.69 -11.18
C GLU A 664 -1.00 22.29 -11.72
N ASP A 665 -0.87 22.17 -13.04
CA ASP A 665 -0.48 20.95 -13.75
C ASP A 665 1.01 20.95 -14.14
N ARG A 666 1.77 21.98 -13.73
CA ARG A 666 3.22 22.07 -13.96
C ARG A 666 3.93 22.74 -12.81
N LEU A 667 4.89 22.03 -12.22
CA LEU A 667 5.84 22.60 -11.25
C LEU A 667 6.89 23.45 -11.99
N LEU A 668 6.87 24.76 -11.78
CA LEU A 668 7.79 25.71 -12.40
C LEU A 668 9.07 25.88 -11.58
N ASP A 669 8.93 25.82 -10.26
CA ASP A 669 10.02 26.01 -9.31
C ASP A 669 9.78 25.11 -8.09
N PRO A 670 10.68 24.17 -7.76
CA PRO A 670 10.51 23.29 -6.61
C PRO A 670 10.71 24.01 -5.27
N GLY A 671 11.26 25.24 -5.26
CA GLY A 671 11.59 25.96 -4.05
C GLY A 671 12.69 25.28 -3.22
N ALA A 672 12.82 25.69 -1.95
CA ALA A 672 13.73 25.10 -0.98
C ALA A 672 13.12 25.08 0.43
N GLY A 673 13.76 24.35 1.35
CA GLY A 673 13.38 24.36 2.76
C GLY A 673 13.46 25.77 3.37
N PRO A 674 12.68 26.06 4.43
CA PRO A 674 11.79 25.14 5.13
C PRO A 674 10.50 24.85 4.34
N VAL A 675 9.86 23.73 4.68
CA VAL A 675 8.47 23.44 4.27
C VAL A 675 7.53 24.44 4.95
N LEU A 676 6.60 24.99 4.19
CA LEU A 676 5.52 25.87 4.62
C LEU A 676 4.20 25.11 4.56
N MET A 677 3.37 25.29 5.58
CA MET A 677 2.03 24.75 5.70
C MET A 677 0.99 25.80 5.35
N GLU A 678 -0.03 25.38 4.60
CA GLU A 678 -1.21 26.20 4.34
C GLU A 678 -2.06 26.35 5.62
N PRO A 679 -2.54 27.57 5.93
CA PRO A 679 -3.44 27.78 7.06
C PRO A 679 -4.79 27.08 6.90
N VAL A 680 -5.20 26.39 7.96
CA VAL A 680 -6.54 25.81 8.09
C VAL A 680 -7.30 26.64 9.12
N ARG A 681 -8.34 27.33 8.64
CA ARG A 681 -9.26 28.10 9.46
C ARG A 681 -10.59 27.36 9.59
N PHE A 682 -11.05 27.21 10.82
CA PHE A 682 -12.27 26.48 11.12
C PHE A 682 -12.94 26.99 12.40
N GLN A 683 -14.22 26.68 12.52
CA GLN A 683 -15.02 26.99 13.70
C GLN A 683 -15.50 25.68 14.32
N LEU A 684 -15.39 25.61 15.64
CA LEU A 684 -15.98 24.54 16.44
C LEU A 684 -17.16 25.11 17.22
N SER A 685 -18.32 24.48 17.09
CA SER A 685 -19.45 24.69 18.01
C SER A 685 -19.57 23.46 18.90
N LEU A 686 -19.15 23.57 20.15
CA LEU A 686 -19.14 22.46 21.10
C LEU A 686 -20.57 22.16 21.57
N THR A 687 -21.02 20.93 21.37
CA THR A 687 -22.28 20.42 21.91
C THR A 687 -22.04 19.67 23.23
N ARG A 688 -20.81 19.23 23.50
CA ARG A 688 -20.42 18.65 24.79
C ARG A 688 -20.59 19.69 25.92
N PRO A 689 -21.33 19.37 27.00
CA PRO A 689 -21.51 20.29 28.11
C PRO A 689 -20.23 20.44 28.94
N GLY A 690 -20.10 21.59 29.60
CA GLY A 690 -18.98 21.89 30.48
C GLY A 690 -18.12 23.04 29.97
N ARG A 691 -17.28 23.57 30.86
CA ARG A 691 -16.30 24.60 30.51
C ARG A 691 -15.04 23.92 30.00
N CYS A 692 -14.47 24.46 28.94
CA CYS A 692 -13.21 23.98 28.42
C CYS A 692 -12.29 25.11 27.97
N THR A 693 -11.02 24.75 27.80
CA THR A 693 -9.92 25.62 27.40
C THR A 693 -9.27 25.06 26.15
N VAL A 694 -8.81 25.92 25.25
CA VAL A 694 -8.05 25.49 24.06
C VAL A 694 -6.65 26.10 24.13
N GLN A 695 -5.62 25.27 23.98
CA GLN A 695 -4.23 25.73 24.00
C GLN A 695 -3.49 25.25 22.74
N PRO A 696 -2.85 26.14 21.96
CA PRO A 696 -1.98 25.73 20.86
C PRO A 696 -0.81 24.86 21.35
N LEU A 697 -0.39 23.89 20.54
CA LEU A 697 0.80 23.08 20.78
C LEU A 697 1.88 23.43 19.73
N ASP A 698 3.15 23.23 20.03
CA ASP A 698 4.21 23.24 18.99
C ASP A 698 4.09 22.01 18.09
N HIS A 699 4.93 21.92 17.04
CA HIS A 699 4.86 20.78 16.10
C HIS A 699 5.36 19.46 16.69
N ASP A 700 5.91 19.47 17.91
CA ASP A 700 6.31 18.28 18.65
C ASP A 700 5.27 17.89 19.71
N GLY A 701 4.21 18.67 19.90
CA GLY A 701 3.11 18.39 20.83
C GLY A 701 3.24 19.04 22.21
N ARG A 702 4.09 20.05 22.40
CA ARG A 702 4.25 20.74 23.68
C ARG A 702 3.38 21.99 23.73
N PRO A 703 2.74 22.32 24.87
CA PRO A 703 1.94 23.52 24.98
C PRO A 703 2.74 24.80 24.67
N GLN A 704 2.21 25.66 23.79
CA GLN A 704 2.82 26.94 23.44
C GLN A 704 1.82 28.10 23.46
N GLY A 705 2.32 29.30 23.73
CA GLY A 705 1.51 30.53 23.73
C GLY A 705 0.43 30.57 24.81
N PRO A 706 -0.48 31.57 24.72
CA PRO A 706 -1.54 31.75 25.71
C PRO A 706 -2.62 30.67 25.58
N VAL A 707 -3.17 30.25 26.72
CA VAL A 707 -4.41 29.45 26.77
C VAL A 707 -5.58 30.35 26.37
N ILE A 708 -6.45 29.85 25.49
CA ILE A 708 -7.62 30.55 25.00
C ILE A 708 -8.80 30.26 25.95
N TYR A 709 -9.30 31.31 26.61
CA TYR A 709 -10.46 31.29 27.51
C TYR A 709 -11.46 32.40 27.11
N PRO A 710 -12.79 32.21 27.25
CA PRO A 710 -13.55 30.96 27.33
C PRO A 710 -14.09 30.51 25.95
N VAL A 711 -14.26 29.20 25.75
CA VAL A 711 -15.08 28.67 24.65
C VAL A 711 -16.55 28.75 25.10
N ASP A 712 -17.25 29.83 24.79
CA ASP A 712 -18.70 29.98 25.08
C ASP A 712 -19.53 29.15 24.09
N GLY A 713 -19.35 27.82 24.13
CA GLY A 713 -19.92 26.87 23.17
C GLY A 713 -19.38 27.01 21.74
N LYS A 714 -18.58 28.04 21.42
CA LYS A 714 -18.02 28.26 20.08
C LYS A 714 -16.61 28.84 20.13
N VAL A 715 -15.73 28.36 19.25
CA VAL A 715 -14.36 28.88 19.06
C VAL A 715 -13.97 28.87 17.58
N THR A 716 -13.26 29.91 17.15
CA THR A 716 -12.64 29.97 15.81
C THR A 716 -11.14 29.76 15.98
N LEU A 717 -10.58 28.82 15.23
CA LEU A 717 -9.16 28.51 15.22
C LEU A 717 -8.59 28.72 13.82
N ASP A 718 -7.34 29.17 13.79
CA ASP A 718 -6.59 29.46 12.56
C ASP A 718 -5.14 29.02 12.79
N THR A 719 -4.70 28.01 12.03
CA THR A 719 -3.36 27.44 12.20
C THR A 719 -2.25 28.40 11.74
N GLY A 720 -2.54 29.33 10.83
CA GLY A 720 -1.59 30.35 10.37
C GLY A 720 -1.31 31.42 11.42
N VAL A 721 -2.34 31.86 12.16
CA VAL A 721 -2.17 32.83 13.26
C VAL A 721 -1.39 32.24 14.44
N ARG A 722 -1.52 30.93 14.65
CA ARG A 722 -0.89 30.22 15.76
C ARG A 722 0.40 29.50 15.37
N GLU A 723 0.72 29.50 14.08
CA GLU A 723 1.81 28.75 13.46
C GLU A 723 1.88 27.30 13.96
N THR A 724 0.73 26.61 14.02
CA THR A 724 0.64 25.21 14.41
C THR A 724 -0.65 24.54 13.95
N PRO A 725 -0.61 23.25 13.55
CA PRO A 725 -1.80 22.47 13.27
C PRO A 725 -2.44 21.82 14.51
N TYR A 726 -1.83 21.93 15.69
CA TYR A 726 -2.22 21.14 16.87
C TYR A 726 -2.74 22.01 18.00
N PHE A 727 -3.85 21.58 18.61
CA PHE A 727 -4.43 22.22 19.79
C PHE A 727 -4.88 21.19 20.82
N TRP A 728 -4.69 21.54 22.09
CA TRP A 728 -5.15 20.76 23.23
C TRP A 728 -6.40 21.37 23.81
N VAL A 729 -7.48 20.59 23.88
CA VAL A 729 -8.70 20.98 24.57
C VAL A 729 -8.76 20.30 25.92
N ARG A 730 -9.12 21.04 26.98
CA ARG A 730 -9.26 20.51 28.35
C ARG A 730 -10.57 20.93 28.98
N TRP A 731 -11.24 20.00 29.64
CA TRP A 731 -12.46 20.24 30.40
C TRP A 731 -12.15 20.43 31.89
N GLU A 732 -12.90 21.32 32.55
CA GLU A 732 -12.83 21.57 34.00
C GLU A 732 -13.36 20.39 34.85
#